data_AF-A0A954RI67-F1
#
_entry.id   AF-A0A954RI67-F1
#
_cell.length_a   1.000
_cell.length_b   1.000
_cell.length_c   1.000
_cell.angle_alpha   90.00
_cell.angle_beta   90.00
_cell.angle_gamma   90.00
#
_symmetry.space_group_name_H-M   'P 1'
#
loop_
_entity.id
_entity.type
_entity.pdbx_description
1 polymer ?
#
loop_
_entity_poly.entity_id
_entity_poly.type
_entity_poly.pdbx_seq_one_letter_code
_entity_poly.pdbx_strand_id
1 'polypeptide(L)'
;MTAPVFATLLLLLATSPSVAETIPSEVTWAYRCDAPPANWFAADYQDADWQRGQGGFGTKGTPNSRVGTVWESNDIYLRREFELKEIPQRPALLIHHDEDAEVFLNGQLAAKLNRYSTKYEVVPLTDDAAKLLTTGKNLLAIHCHQTTGGQFIDAYVIDADKIPELPALPEPTTPYRSNLITRWGEAITPENAWREYPRPQMVRSNWQNLNGQWDYAVASQAAPQPTNWDGKILVPFCLESRLSGVQRLLRTTEALWYHRTIIVDSTQAVRTLLHFEAVDYRCTVWVNGQQVGTHVGGNLPFSFDITDSVRAGQNEIVVRVEDRTGGAQLRGKQTLDPSGIWYTRVSGIWQTVWLEQVPVRYINEIDVASDINAGSITVTPTLGGSEVNNVNSQFKVVVRDHGQVVAEGTAHDAVTLKIPNAKLWSPASPQLYDLEISLLDTTGQPIDSVTSYAAIRAVGKAKDVDGNLRMTLNGQPVFHLGPLDQGWWPDGLLTPPSDAAIQFELQWLKDAGFNMLRKHIKVEPRRYYYHCDRLGLLVWQDQVSGGESPKWTFLEKNPRDAQWQDNDHAQYMAELEQMIDLLEFFPSIVVWVPFNEAWGQHRTAEVGQWTQARDPSRLVNIASGGNFWPVGDIVDRHNYPHPDFPFDAERFAAFVKVVGEFGGHGWPVADHLWKESKQNWGYGGLPKTEAEYLDRYRESMTRLLDLKRRGISAGVYTQTTDVEGEINGLMTYDRKVIKIRAGQLKQIHAPLTAP
;
A
#
# COMPACT_ATOMS: atom_id res chain seq x y z
N MET A 1 19.94 -58.77 -51.04
CA MET A 1 21.31 -59.18 -50.71
C MET A 1 21.70 -58.47 -49.42
N THR A 2 21.74 -59.26 -48.34
CA THR A 2 22.58 -59.18 -47.12
C THR A 2 22.96 -57.85 -46.45
N ALA A 3 22.56 -57.78 -45.16
CA ALA A 3 23.24 -57.25 -43.95
C ALA A 3 22.62 -56.00 -43.27
N PRO A 4 22.72 -55.83 -41.93
CA PRO A 4 22.33 -56.78 -40.89
C PRO A 4 21.53 -56.17 -39.70
N VAL A 5 20.95 -57.10 -38.95
CA VAL A 5 20.45 -57.11 -37.55
C VAL A 5 20.98 -56.02 -36.61
N PHE A 6 20.06 -55.32 -35.94
CA PHE A 6 20.17 -54.96 -34.52
C PHE A 6 18.80 -55.12 -33.84
N ALA A 7 18.69 -56.09 -32.96
CA ALA A 7 17.58 -56.24 -32.03
C ALA A 7 17.92 -55.46 -30.76
N THR A 8 17.17 -54.39 -30.47
CA THR A 8 17.23 -53.71 -29.18
C THR A 8 16.02 -54.14 -28.37
N LEU A 9 16.29 -54.91 -27.32
CA LEU A 9 15.34 -55.36 -26.31
C LEU A 9 14.79 -54.13 -25.57
N LEU A 10 13.49 -53.87 -25.68
CA LEU A 10 12.78 -52.94 -24.83
C LEU A 10 12.68 -53.54 -23.41
N LEU A 11 13.53 -53.08 -22.49
CA LEU A 11 13.29 -53.26 -21.06
C LEU A 11 12.64 -51.96 -20.56
N LEU A 12 11.33 -52.00 -20.33
CA LEU A 12 10.66 -50.99 -19.51
C LEU A 12 11.18 -51.13 -18.07
N LEU A 13 12.10 -50.25 -17.67
CA LEU A 13 12.28 -49.88 -16.28
C LEU A 13 11.47 -48.60 -16.08
N ALA A 14 10.21 -48.77 -15.66
CA ALA A 14 9.47 -47.71 -15.01
C ALA A 14 10.16 -47.44 -13.67
N THR A 15 11.14 -46.54 -13.66
CA THR A 15 11.53 -45.88 -12.41
C THR A 15 10.45 -44.87 -12.09
N SER A 16 9.53 -45.27 -11.22
CA SER A 16 8.66 -44.32 -10.52
C SER A 16 9.56 -43.21 -9.95
N PRO A 17 9.32 -41.92 -10.23
CA PRO A 17 10.01 -40.88 -9.48
C PRO A 17 9.63 -41.09 -8.01
N SER A 18 10.64 -41.37 -7.19
CA SER A 18 10.51 -41.41 -5.74
C SER A 18 9.98 -40.05 -5.29
N VAL A 19 8.67 -39.96 -5.05
CA VAL A 19 8.06 -38.79 -4.41
C VAL A 19 8.80 -38.59 -3.09
N ALA A 20 9.42 -37.42 -2.90
CA ALA A 20 10.01 -37.06 -1.61
C ALA A 20 8.95 -37.27 -0.51
N GLU A 21 9.35 -37.75 0.68
CA GLU A 21 8.41 -37.81 1.80
C GLU A 21 7.82 -36.41 2.02
N THR A 22 6.52 -36.31 2.29
CA THR A 22 5.87 -35.00 2.50
C THR A 22 5.75 -34.75 4.00
N ILE A 23 6.25 -33.61 4.46
CA ILE A 23 6.01 -33.16 5.83
C ILE A 23 4.54 -32.70 5.91
N PRO A 24 3.73 -33.17 6.88
CA PRO A 24 2.35 -32.73 7.03
C PRO A 24 2.25 -31.20 7.21
N SER A 25 1.22 -30.58 6.65
CA SER A 25 0.98 -29.13 6.78
C SER A 25 0.74 -28.70 8.22
N GLU A 26 0.17 -29.59 9.03
CA GLU A 26 -0.07 -29.40 10.46
C GLU A 26 0.71 -30.43 11.27
N VAL A 27 1.60 -29.94 12.14
CA VAL A 27 2.50 -30.76 12.95
C VAL A 27 2.41 -30.21 14.36
N THR A 28 1.65 -30.90 15.20
CA THR A 28 1.48 -30.51 16.61
C THR A 28 2.57 -31.10 17.48
N TRP A 29 3.12 -30.30 18.38
CA TRP A 29 4.06 -30.68 19.42
C TRP A 29 3.46 -30.46 20.80
N ALA A 30 3.83 -31.31 21.75
CA ALA A 30 3.73 -31.02 23.18
C ALA A 30 4.92 -30.13 23.58
N TYR A 31 4.68 -29.05 24.31
CA TYR A 31 5.75 -28.15 24.75
C TYR A 31 5.56 -27.52 26.12
N ARG A 32 6.68 -27.09 26.72
CA ARG A 32 6.73 -26.19 27.87
C ARG A 32 8.04 -25.39 27.89
N CYS A 33 8.07 -24.34 28.70
CA CYS A 33 9.16 -23.36 28.75
C CYS A 33 9.91 -23.38 30.09
N ASP A 34 9.39 -24.10 31.07
CA ASP A 34 10.03 -24.35 32.35
C ASP A 34 10.59 -25.78 32.39
N ALA A 35 11.71 -25.95 33.07
CA ALA A 35 12.45 -27.22 33.08
C ALA A 35 11.59 -28.39 33.63
N PRO A 36 11.33 -29.44 32.82
CA PRO A 36 10.67 -30.66 33.28
C PRO A 36 11.62 -31.56 34.09
N PRO A 37 11.10 -32.65 34.71
CA PRO A 37 11.95 -33.69 35.31
C PRO A 37 13.01 -34.22 34.35
N ALA A 38 14.17 -34.64 34.88
CA ALA A 38 15.33 -35.02 34.08
C ALA A 38 15.12 -36.18 33.07
N ASN A 39 14.05 -36.97 33.23
CA ASN A 39 13.69 -38.07 32.33
C ASN A 39 12.62 -37.68 31.29
N TRP A 40 12.36 -36.38 31.09
CA TRP A 40 11.31 -35.87 30.22
C TRP A 40 11.43 -36.30 28.77
N PHE A 41 12.57 -36.78 28.28
CA PHE A 41 12.74 -37.26 26.89
C PHE A 41 12.42 -38.75 26.72
N ALA A 42 12.14 -39.49 27.81
CA ALA A 42 11.87 -40.92 27.77
C ALA A 42 10.57 -41.25 27.02
N ALA A 43 10.54 -42.42 26.37
CA ALA A 43 9.41 -42.88 25.56
C ALA A 43 8.12 -43.10 26.37
N ASP A 44 8.23 -43.43 27.65
CA ASP A 44 7.12 -43.69 28.56
C ASP A 44 6.68 -42.47 29.39
N TYR A 45 7.41 -41.35 29.28
CA TYR A 45 7.06 -40.10 29.97
C TYR A 45 5.73 -39.54 29.47
N GLN A 46 4.90 -39.04 30.39
CA GLN A 46 3.57 -38.51 30.09
C GLN A 46 3.62 -36.98 29.99
N ASP A 47 3.22 -36.43 28.84
CA ASP A 47 3.22 -34.99 28.55
C ASP A 47 1.80 -34.41 28.40
N ALA A 48 0.78 -35.09 28.95
CA ALA A 48 -0.62 -34.68 28.81
C ALA A 48 -0.92 -33.31 29.43
N ASP A 49 -0.12 -32.87 30.41
CA ASP A 49 -0.18 -31.56 31.07
C ASP A 49 0.58 -30.47 30.30
N TRP A 50 1.33 -30.83 29.25
CA TRP A 50 2.08 -29.86 28.45
C TRP A 50 1.16 -29.12 27.48
N GLN A 51 1.55 -27.90 27.12
CA GLN A 51 0.85 -27.14 26.11
C GLN A 51 0.98 -27.82 24.74
N ARG A 52 0.05 -27.52 23.83
CA ARG A 52 0.09 -28.01 22.44
C ARG A 52 0.24 -26.85 21.48
N GLY A 53 1.18 -26.97 20.55
CA GLY A 53 1.52 -25.91 19.61
C GLY A 53 1.87 -26.47 18.24
N GLN A 54 1.64 -25.68 17.19
CA GLN A 54 2.08 -25.99 15.84
C GLN A 54 3.61 -25.85 15.74
N GLY A 55 4.26 -26.77 15.02
CA GLY A 55 5.71 -26.82 14.84
C GLY A 55 6.32 -25.55 14.27
N GLY A 56 7.61 -25.37 14.53
CA GLY A 56 8.30 -24.10 14.37
C GLY A 56 8.00 -23.14 15.52
N PHE A 57 8.77 -23.28 16.58
CA PHE A 57 8.63 -22.48 17.79
C PHE A 57 9.64 -21.33 17.74
N GLY A 58 9.21 -20.10 17.93
CA GLY A 58 10.16 -18.98 17.95
C GLY A 58 9.54 -17.60 17.94
N THR A 59 10.40 -16.60 17.76
CA THR A 59 9.98 -15.20 17.63
C THR A 59 9.55 -14.88 16.20
N LYS A 60 8.41 -14.20 16.04
CA LYS A 60 7.94 -13.77 14.71
C LYS A 60 8.95 -12.82 14.05
N GLY A 61 9.18 -13.01 12.75
CA GLY A 61 10.12 -12.21 11.97
C GLY A 61 11.55 -12.74 11.94
N THR A 62 11.84 -13.87 12.59
CA THR A 62 13.15 -14.52 12.52
C THR A 62 13.45 -14.95 11.06
N PRO A 63 14.60 -14.57 10.49
CA PRO A 63 14.91 -14.88 9.08
C PRO A 63 14.84 -16.38 8.78
N ASN A 64 14.21 -16.74 7.66
CA ASN A 64 14.03 -18.13 7.20
C ASN A 64 13.37 -19.08 8.23
N SER A 65 12.64 -18.53 9.20
CA SER A 65 11.90 -19.30 10.21
C SER A 65 10.45 -19.55 9.78
N ARG A 66 9.88 -20.65 10.24
CA ARG A 66 8.46 -20.99 10.07
C ARG A 66 7.77 -21.01 11.44
N VAL A 67 7.50 -19.84 12.01
CA VAL A 67 6.91 -19.76 13.36
C VAL A 67 5.42 -20.15 13.36
N GLY A 68 5.14 -21.40 13.74
CA GLY A 68 3.79 -21.89 14.04
C GLY A 68 3.34 -21.61 15.47
N THR A 69 4.27 -21.50 16.42
CA THR A 69 3.99 -21.17 17.83
C THR A 69 5.00 -20.15 18.36
N VAL A 70 4.53 -19.09 19.03
CA VAL A 70 5.42 -18.09 19.62
C VAL A 70 5.97 -18.59 20.96
N TRP A 71 7.28 -18.41 21.16
CA TRP A 71 8.00 -18.71 22.39
C TRP A 71 9.05 -17.61 22.64
N GLU A 72 9.14 -17.12 23.88
CA GLU A 72 9.96 -15.95 24.23
C GLU A 72 10.94 -16.19 25.41
N SER A 73 10.99 -17.39 25.99
CA SER A 73 11.90 -17.67 27.12
C SER A 73 13.25 -18.23 26.67
N ASN A 74 14.17 -18.44 27.61
CA ASN A 74 15.51 -18.98 27.30
C ASN A 74 15.48 -20.47 26.98
N ASP A 75 14.49 -21.20 27.49
CA ASP A 75 14.40 -22.65 27.33
C ASP A 75 13.06 -23.09 26.74
N ILE A 76 13.10 -24.07 25.85
CA ILE A 76 11.91 -24.79 25.39
C ILE A 76 12.18 -26.28 25.31
N TYR A 77 11.20 -27.04 25.78
CA TYR A 77 11.19 -28.50 25.75
C TYR A 77 10.03 -28.95 24.87
N LEU A 78 10.33 -29.79 23.89
CA LEU A 78 9.40 -30.23 22.84
C LEU A 78 9.32 -31.74 22.82
N ARG A 79 8.13 -32.30 22.65
CA ARG A 79 7.88 -33.72 22.43
C ARG A 79 6.86 -33.94 21.33
N ARG A 80 7.12 -34.88 20.43
CA ARG A 80 6.19 -35.28 19.39
C ARG A 80 6.40 -36.73 18.98
N GLU A 81 5.30 -37.41 18.76
CA GLU A 81 5.29 -38.73 18.14
C GLU A 81 5.15 -38.60 16.62
N PHE A 82 5.84 -39.47 15.88
CA PHE A 82 5.74 -39.55 14.42
C PHE A 82 5.82 -41.01 13.96
N GLU A 83 5.32 -41.29 12.76
CA GLU A 83 5.32 -42.64 12.19
C GLU A 83 6.22 -42.75 10.97
N LEU A 84 7.01 -43.82 10.91
CA LEU A 84 7.84 -44.19 9.76
C LEU A 84 7.29 -45.43 9.09
N LYS A 85 6.97 -45.36 7.80
CA LYS A 85 6.57 -46.55 7.01
C LYS A 85 7.76 -47.47 6.75
N GLU A 86 8.91 -46.86 6.48
CA GLU A 86 10.21 -47.50 6.34
C GLU A 86 11.28 -46.64 7.02
N ILE A 87 12.38 -47.23 7.44
CA ILE A 87 13.51 -46.47 8.01
C ILE A 87 14.27 -45.82 6.83
N PRO A 88 14.56 -44.51 6.87
CA PRO A 88 15.32 -43.83 5.82
C PRO A 88 16.66 -44.53 5.53
N GLN A 89 17.10 -44.50 4.26
CA GLN A 89 18.39 -45.11 3.88
C GLN A 89 19.56 -44.31 4.42
N ARG A 90 19.41 -42.97 4.46
CA ARG A 90 20.36 -42.05 5.10
C ARG A 90 19.62 -41.14 6.09
N PRO A 91 19.29 -41.64 7.29
CA PRO A 91 18.55 -40.86 8.28
C PRO A 91 19.27 -39.56 8.65
N ALA A 92 18.53 -38.45 8.64
CA ALA A 92 19.03 -37.13 9.02
C ALA A 92 17.94 -36.33 9.76
N LEU A 93 18.37 -35.30 10.47
CA LEU A 93 17.50 -34.24 10.97
C LEU A 93 17.46 -33.11 9.94
N LEU A 94 16.26 -32.71 9.52
CA LEU A 94 16.04 -31.39 8.92
C LEU A 94 15.69 -30.44 10.07
N ILE A 95 16.62 -29.59 10.47
CA ILE A 95 16.50 -28.79 11.70
C ILE A 95 16.90 -27.33 11.48
N HIS A 96 16.15 -26.40 12.06
CA HIS A 96 16.53 -25.00 12.21
C HIS A 96 16.41 -24.68 13.70
N HIS A 97 17.49 -24.21 14.31
CA HIS A 97 17.53 -23.99 15.74
C HIS A 97 18.37 -22.78 16.11
N ASP A 98 18.06 -22.18 17.25
CA ASP A 98 18.86 -21.16 17.87
C ASP A 98 19.81 -21.76 18.90
N GLU A 99 21.03 -21.23 18.94
CA GLU A 99 22.13 -21.63 19.81
C GLU A 99 22.24 -23.14 20.09
N ASP A 100 21.92 -23.58 21.31
CA ASP A 100 22.17 -24.94 21.77
C ASP A 100 20.90 -25.79 21.66
N ALA A 101 20.97 -26.92 20.94
CA ALA A 101 19.88 -27.87 20.79
C ALA A 101 20.33 -29.30 21.08
N GLU A 102 19.60 -29.98 21.96
CA GLU A 102 19.73 -31.41 22.27
C GLU A 102 18.52 -32.16 21.73
N VAL A 103 18.76 -33.09 20.81
CA VAL A 103 17.71 -33.86 20.13
C VAL A 103 17.78 -35.31 20.58
N PHE A 104 16.65 -35.85 21.02
CA PHE A 104 16.49 -37.21 21.49
C PHE A 104 15.54 -37.99 20.57
N LEU A 105 15.93 -39.21 20.23
CA LEU A 105 15.09 -40.16 19.50
C LEU A 105 14.81 -41.37 20.39
N ASN A 106 13.53 -41.70 20.56
CA ASN A 106 13.08 -42.85 21.35
C ASN A 106 13.75 -42.95 22.74
N GLY A 107 13.93 -41.80 23.40
CA GLY A 107 14.49 -41.70 24.75
C GLY A 107 16.02 -41.67 24.85
N GLN A 108 16.75 -41.66 23.72
CA GLN A 108 18.22 -41.59 23.71
C GLN A 108 18.70 -40.36 22.94
N LEU A 109 19.82 -39.78 23.38
CA LEU A 109 20.42 -38.62 22.74
C LEU A 109 20.88 -38.97 21.32
N ALA A 110 20.32 -38.29 20.33
CA ALA A 110 20.59 -38.51 18.91
C ALA A 110 21.52 -37.45 18.32
N ALA A 111 21.40 -36.19 18.76
CA ALA A 111 22.28 -35.11 18.31
C ALA A 111 22.42 -34.02 19.39
N LYS A 112 23.59 -33.37 19.39
CA LYS A 112 23.88 -32.17 20.19
C LYS A 112 24.49 -31.11 19.28
N LEU A 113 23.81 -29.98 19.17
CA LEU A 113 24.13 -28.88 18.26
C LEU A 113 24.45 -27.65 19.12
N ASN A 114 25.65 -27.06 18.99
CA ASN A 114 26.14 -26.02 19.90
C ASN A 114 26.36 -24.66 19.19
N ARG A 115 25.52 -24.35 18.19
CA ARG A 115 25.57 -23.13 17.36
C ARG A 115 24.20 -22.85 16.78
N TYR A 116 23.84 -21.59 16.57
CA TYR A 116 22.61 -21.27 15.86
C TYR A 116 22.71 -21.58 14.35
N SER A 117 21.57 -21.88 13.73
CA SER A 117 21.40 -21.85 12.28
C SER A 117 20.46 -20.70 11.89
N THR A 118 20.60 -20.20 10.66
CA THR A 118 19.73 -19.12 10.13
C THR A 118 18.75 -19.61 9.08
N LYS A 119 18.64 -20.93 8.91
CA LYS A 119 17.77 -21.65 7.98
C LYS A 119 17.72 -23.12 8.39
N TYR A 120 16.83 -23.89 7.77
CA TYR A 120 16.83 -25.35 7.91
C TYR A 120 18.09 -25.96 7.30
N GLU A 121 18.73 -26.84 8.07
CA GLU A 121 19.92 -27.58 7.70
C GLU A 121 19.65 -29.08 7.79
N VAL A 122 20.34 -29.85 6.95
CA VAL A 122 20.33 -31.30 6.99
C VAL A 122 21.50 -31.77 7.82
N VAL A 123 21.23 -32.36 8.98
CA VAL A 123 22.21 -32.92 9.92
C VAL A 123 22.10 -34.45 9.89
N PRO A 124 23.04 -35.18 9.25
CA PRO A 124 23.02 -36.63 9.24
C PRO A 124 23.05 -37.23 10.65
N LEU A 125 22.24 -38.27 10.89
CA LEU A 125 22.31 -39.05 12.12
C LEU A 125 23.57 -39.94 12.09
N THR A 126 24.18 -40.15 13.26
CA THR A 126 25.24 -41.16 13.40
C THR A 126 24.67 -42.57 13.26
N ASP A 127 25.51 -43.56 12.97
CA ASP A 127 25.07 -44.96 12.87
C ASP A 127 24.36 -45.45 14.14
N ASP A 128 24.77 -44.96 15.30
CA ASP A 128 24.14 -45.33 16.58
C ASP A 128 22.81 -44.62 16.79
N ALA A 129 22.69 -43.34 16.41
CA ALA A 129 21.41 -42.62 16.46
C ALA A 129 20.41 -43.16 15.42
N ALA A 130 20.88 -43.59 14.24
CA ALA A 130 20.03 -44.18 13.20
C ALA A 130 19.40 -45.51 13.66
N LYS A 131 20.11 -46.32 14.46
CA LYS A 131 19.59 -47.58 15.05
C LYS A 131 18.46 -47.36 16.06
N LEU A 132 18.27 -46.13 16.54
CA LEU A 132 17.17 -45.80 17.45
C LEU A 132 15.82 -45.78 16.74
N LEU A 133 15.79 -45.55 15.42
CA LEU A 133 14.56 -45.48 14.64
C LEU A 133 13.95 -46.87 14.45
N THR A 134 12.63 -46.94 14.57
CA THR A 134 11.85 -48.15 14.30
C THR A 134 10.82 -47.88 13.20
N THR A 135 10.42 -48.91 12.46
CA THR A 135 9.20 -48.80 11.64
C THR A 135 7.98 -48.66 12.56
N GLY A 136 6.99 -47.88 12.13
CA GLY A 136 5.86 -47.48 12.94
C GLY A 136 6.17 -46.26 13.82
N LYS A 137 5.68 -46.28 15.06
CA LYS A 137 5.69 -45.14 15.97
C LYS A 137 7.07 -44.85 16.56
N ASN A 138 7.48 -43.59 16.53
CA ASN A 138 8.72 -43.06 17.11
C ASN A 138 8.43 -41.79 17.91
N LEU A 139 9.32 -41.46 18.85
CA LEU A 139 9.31 -40.23 19.65
C LEU A 139 10.51 -39.35 19.26
N LEU A 140 10.23 -38.08 18.99
CA LEU A 140 11.21 -37.02 18.87
C LEU A 140 11.03 -36.06 20.04
N ALA A 141 12.11 -35.84 20.80
CA ALA A 141 12.13 -34.90 21.92
C ALA A 141 13.29 -33.90 21.74
N ILE A 142 13.08 -32.62 22.05
CA ILE A 142 14.08 -31.56 21.81
C ILE A 142 14.12 -30.60 22.99
N HIS A 143 15.31 -30.31 23.49
CA HIS A 143 15.55 -29.15 24.34
C HIS A 143 16.35 -28.14 23.53
N CYS A 144 15.88 -26.90 23.47
CA CYS A 144 16.60 -25.78 22.87
C CYS A 144 16.79 -24.71 23.94
N HIS A 145 18.05 -24.27 24.09
CA HIS A 145 18.48 -23.22 24.99
C HIS A 145 19.04 -22.05 24.19
N GLN A 146 18.50 -20.87 24.43
CA GLN A 146 18.97 -19.62 23.83
C GLN A 146 19.25 -18.57 24.89
N THR A 147 20.30 -17.79 24.65
CA THR A 147 20.76 -16.71 25.51
C THR A 147 20.48 -15.35 24.88
N THR A 148 20.69 -15.22 23.57
CA THR A 148 20.39 -14.02 22.77
C THR A 148 20.15 -14.39 21.30
N GLY A 149 19.31 -13.66 20.57
CA GLY A 149 19.26 -13.77 19.10
C GLY A 149 17.89 -14.06 18.51
N GLY A 150 17.88 -14.88 17.47
CA GLY A 150 16.73 -15.08 16.57
C GLY A 150 15.63 -15.97 17.15
N GLN A 151 15.92 -16.79 18.15
CA GLN A 151 14.96 -17.63 18.86
C GLN A 151 14.04 -18.43 17.94
N PHE A 152 14.52 -19.57 17.45
CA PHE A 152 13.73 -20.50 16.65
C PHE A 152 14.12 -21.95 16.91
N ILE A 153 13.17 -22.88 16.85
CA ILE A 153 13.43 -24.32 16.84
C ILE A 153 12.34 -25.06 16.06
N ASP A 154 12.74 -25.89 15.10
CA ASP A 154 11.89 -26.85 14.42
C ASP A 154 12.73 -28.02 13.90
N ALA A 155 12.21 -29.25 13.96
CA ALA A 155 12.95 -30.41 13.46
C ALA A 155 12.07 -31.53 12.92
N TYR A 156 12.60 -32.23 11.92
CA TYR A 156 12.01 -33.40 11.29
C TYR A 156 13.06 -34.48 11.08
N VAL A 157 12.68 -35.76 11.23
CA VAL A 157 13.49 -36.88 10.76
C VAL A 157 13.18 -37.11 9.28
N ILE A 158 14.20 -37.14 8.44
CA ILE A 158 14.10 -37.24 6.97
C ILE A 158 15.15 -38.24 6.42
N ASP A 159 15.03 -38.57 5.14
CA ASP A 159 16.13 -39.12 4.36
C ASP A 159 16.99 -37.99 3.75
N ALA A 160 18.30 -38.00 4.00
CA ALA A 160 19.23 -36.97 3.52
C ALA A 160 19.28 -36.87 1.98
N ASP A 161 18.96 -37.96 1.26
CA ASP A 161 18.94 -37.97 -0.20
C ASP A 161 17.56 -37.58 -0.76
N LYS A 162 16.54 -37.41 0.10
CA LYS A 162 15.16 -37.03 -0.27
C LYS A 162 14.64 -35.92 0.65
N ILE A 163 15.28 -34.76 0.58
CA ILE A 163 14.91 -33.60 1.42
C ILE A 163 13.49 -33.14 1.05
N PRO A 164 12.54 -33.16 2.00
CA PRO A 164 11.16 -32.77 1.75
C PRO A 164 11.03 -31.25 1.58
N GLU A 165 10.06 -30.80 0.79
CA GLU A 165 9.61 -29.41 0.85
C GLU A 165 8.85 -29.18 2.16
N LEU A 166 9.17 -28.08 2.85
CA LEU A 166 8.46 -27.67 4.05
C LEU A 166 7.08 -27.09 3.66
N PRO A 167 6.01 -27.41 4.41
CA PRO A 167 4.71 -26.86 4.10
C PRO A 167 4.68 -25.33 4.27
N ALA A 168 3.83 -24.64 3.51
CA ALA A 168 3.59 -23.22 3.75
C ALA A 168 3.12 -22.99 5.20
N LEU A 169 3.49 -21.85 5.77
CA LEU A 169 2.97 -21.45 7.08
C LEU A 169 1.44 -21.40 7.06
N PRO A 170 0.74 -21.77 8.15
CA PRO A 170 -0.67 -21.44 8.27
C PRO A 170 -0.80 -19.92 8.22
N GLU A 171 -1.33 -19.39 7.12
CA GLU A 171 -1.59 -17.96 7.02
C GLU A 171 -2.67 -17.58 8.06
N PRO A 172 -2.43 -16.56 8.91
CA PRO A 172 -3.42 -16.13 9.88
C PRO A 172 -4.70 -15.70 9.17
N THR A 173 -5.84 -16.09 9.71
CA THR A 173 -7.17 -15.77 9.16
C THR A 173 -7.81 -14.55 9.81
N THR A 174 -7.23 -14.05 10.90
CA THR A 174 -7.72 -12.87 11.63
C THR A 174 -6.63 -11.81 11.76
N PRO A 175 -6.92 -10.54 11.43
CA PRO A 175 -6.01 -9.44 11.67
C PRO A 175 -5.94 -9.15 13.17
N TYR A 176 -4.91 -8.44 13.61
CA TYR A 176 -4.89 -7.91 14.97
C TYR A 176 -6.06 -6.93 15.17
N ARG A 177 -6.82 -7.12 16.25
CA ARG A 177 -7.99 -6.29 16.57
C ARG A 177 -7.61 -5.27 17.64
N SER A 178 -7.44 -4.02 17.21
CA SER A 178 -7.23 -2.89 18.11
C SER A 178 -8.57 -2.37 18.65
N ASN A 179 -8.55 -1.81 19.86
CA ASN A 179 -9.70 -1.08 20.41
C ASN A 179 -9.85 0.33 19.81
N LEU A 180 -8.81 0.83 19.14
CA LEU A 180 -8.82 2.15 18.51
C LEU A 180 -9.93 2.26 17.45
N ILE A 181 -10.61 3.39 17.48
CA ILE A 181 -11.61 3.81 16.49
C ILE A 181 -11.68 5.32 16.50
N THR A 182 -11.82 5.91 15.33
CA THR A 182 -11.96 7.36 15.22
C THR A 182 -13.38 7.80 15.57
N ARG A 183 -13.55 9.08 15.94
CA ARG A 183 -14.89 9.66 16.17
C ARG A 183 -15.79 9.59 14.92
N TRP A 184 -15.21 9.54 13.72
CA TRP A 184 -15.97 9.38 12.48
C TRP A 184 -16.37 7.93 12.27
N GLY A 185 -15.44 6.98 12.50
CA GLY A 185 -15.73 5.56 12.44
C GLY A 185 -16.83 5.13 13.40
N GLU A 186 -16.88 5.71 14.61
CA GLU A 186 -17.97 5.51 15.57
C GLU A 186 -19.35 5.93 15.02
N ALA A 187 -19.39 6.92 14.11
CA ALA A 187 -20.62 7.44 13.52
C ALA A 187 -21.02 6.74 12.21
N ILE A 188 -20.21 5.82 11.70
CA ILE A 188 -20.49 5.15 10.42
C ILE A 188 -21.64 4.17 10.55
N THR A 189 -22.52 4.21 9.56
CA THR A 189 -23.63 3.29 9.34
C THR A 189 -23.68 2.89 7.87
N PRO A 190 -24.38 1.81 7.50
CA PRO A 190 -24.61 1.45 6.11
C PRO A 190 -25.24 2.58 5.27
N GLU A 191 -26.02 3.46 5.89
CA GLU A 191 -26.74 4.55 5.24
C GLU A 191 -25.86 5.76 4.96
N ASN A 192 -24.78 5.98 5.72
CA ASN A 192 -23.94 7.17 5.57
C ASN A 192 -22.51 6.88 5.06
N ALA A 193 -22.12 5.61 4.89
CA ALA A 193 -20.80 5.24 4.41
C ALA A 193 -20.50 5.84 3.02
N TRP A 194 -19.65 6.87 2.98
CA TRP A 194 -19.13 7.50 1.78
C TRP A 194 -20.22 7.84 0.75
N ARG A 195 -21.13 8.75 1.11
CA ARG A 195 -22.26 9.17 0.25
C ARG A 195 -21.94 10.36 -0.65
N GLU A 196 -20.75 10.92 -0.54
CA GLU A 196 -20.27 11.98 -1.40
C GLU A 196 -20.01 11.48 -2.81
N TYR A 197 -20.26 12.33 -3.82
CA TYR A 197 -19.91 12.02 -5.20
C TYR A 197 -18.37 11.87 -5.34
N PRO A 198 -17.86 10.75 -5.88
CA PRO A 198 -16.42 10.46 -5.84
C PRO A 198 -15.54 11.29 -6.78
N ARG A 199 -16.10 11.82 -7.88
CA ARG A 199 -15.33 12.45 -8.98
C ARG A 199 -15.47 13.98 -9.01
N PRO A 200 -14.82 14.75 -8.12
CA PRO A 200 -14.93 16.21 -8.09
C PRO A 200 -14.44 16.89 -9.38
N GLN A 201 -13.61 16.21 -10.17
CA GLN A 201 -13.10 16.72 -11.45
C GLN A 201 -14.20 16.83 -12.50
N MET A 202 -15.27 16.05 -12.40
CA MET A 202 -16.33 16.02 -13.42
C MET A 202 -17.63 15.53 -12.80
N VAL A 203 -18.45 16.49 -12.38
CA VAL A 203 -19.66 16.23 -11.58
C VAL A 203 -20.90 16.16 -12.46
N ARG A 204 -21.65 15.08 -12.28
CA ARG A 204 -23.01 14.87 -12.79
C ARG A 204 -23.99 14.64 -11.65
N SER A 205 -25.25 14.94 -11.91
CA SER A 205 -26.34 14.70 -10.97
C SER A 205 -26.90 13.27 -11.05
N ASN A 206 -26.83 12.62 -12.23
CA ASN A 206 -27.45 11.32 -12.47
C ASN A 206 -26.50 10.16 -12.14
N TRP A 207 -26.38 9.87 -10.85
CA TRP A 207 -25.54 8.80 -10.34
C TRP A 207 -26.20 8.10 -9.16
N GLN A 208 -25.78 6.87 -8.89
CA GLN A 208 -26.24 6.08 -7.75
C GLN A 208 -25.04 5.58 -6.96
N ASN A 209 -25.00 5.89 -5.67
CA ASN A 209 -24.02 5.35 -4.76
C ASN A 209 -24.33 3.87 -4.44
N LEU A 210 -23.38 2.97 -4.65
CA LEU A 210 -23.53 1.54 -4.36
C LEU A 210 -22.83 1.09 -3.06
N ASN A 211 -22.37 2.02 -2.23
CA ASN A 211 -21.88 1.71 -0.88
C ASN A 211 -23.03 1.23 0.04
N GLY A 212 -22.66 0.61 1.15
CA GLY A 212 -23.56 -0.02 2.11
C GLY A 212 -23.27 -1.52 2.24
N GLN A 213 -24.22 -2.28 2.77
CA GLN A 213 -24.04 -3.72 2.98
C GLN A 213 -24.09 -4.50 1.65
N TRP A 214 -23.05 -5.27 1.39
CA TRP A 214 -23.00 -6.28 0.34
C TRP A 214 -23.00 -7.66 0.98
N ASP A 215 -23.54 -8.67 0.30
CA ASP A 215 -23.25 -10.06 0.67
C ASP A 215 -21.78 -10.36 0.35
N TYR A 216 -21.13 -11.15 1.20
CA TYR A 216 -19.77 -11.62 0.91
C TYR A 216 -19.61 -13.10 1.23
N ALA A 217 -18.62 -13.73 0.59
CA ALA A 217 -18.15 -15.07 0.92
C ALA A 217 -16.65 -15.20 0.63
N VAL A 218 -15.95 -16.02 1.40
CA VAL A 218 -14.56 -16.40 1.10
C VAL A 218 -14.50 -17.87 0.76
N ALA A 219 -13.96 -18.18 -0.42
CA ALA A 219 -13.81 -19.54 -0.91
C ALA A 219 -12.39 -19.78 -1.40
N SER A 220 -12.02 -21.05 -1.61
CA SER A 220 -10.79 -21.39 -2.34
C SER A 220 -10.81 -20.73 -3.73
N GLN A 221 -9.67 -20.28 -4.24
CA GLN A 221 -9.58 -19.68 -5.58
C GLN A 221 -10.10 -20.60 -6.69
N ALA A 222 -9.93 -21.92 -6.53
CA ALA A 222 -10.39 -22.92 -7.48
C ALA A 222 -11.90 -23.21 -7.39
N ALA A 223 -12.59 -22.71 -6.35
CA ALA A 223 -14.02 -22.91 -6.19
C ALA A 223 -14.82 -22.06 -7.19
N PRO A 224 -15.98 -22.56 -7.67
CA PRO A 224 -16.92 -21.75 -8.43
C PRO A 224 -17.52 -20.63 -7.56
N GLN A 225 -18.33 -19.77 -8.17
CA GLN A 225 -19.12 -18.77 -7.45
C GLN A 225 -19.89 -19.43 -6.28
N PRO A 226 -19.82 -18.86 -5.06
CA PRO A 226 -20.57 -19.36 -3.91
C PRO A 226 -22.08 -19.32 -4.15
N THR A 227 -22.78 -20.37 -3.73
CA THR A 227 -24.25 -20.41 -3.68
C THR A 227 -24.81 -19.94 -2.34
N ASN A 228 -23.96 -19.91 -1.30
CA ASN A 228 -24.27 -19.37 0.03
C ASN A 228 -23.29 -18.24 0.35
N TRP A 229 -23.77 -17.23 1.06
CA TRP A 229 -22.98 -16.08 1.50
C TRP A 229 -22.64 -16.21 2.99
N ASP A 230 -21.41 -15.87 3.35
CA ASP A 230 -20.89 -15.97 4.73
C ASP A 230 -21.49 -14.89 5.63
N GLY A 231 -21.86 -13.74 5.07
CA GLY A 231 -22.45 -12.64 5.81
C GLY A 231 -22.55 -11.35 5.00
N LYS A 232 -22.56 -10.23 5.72
CA LYS A 232 -22.57 -8.88 5.14
C LYS A 232 -21.25 -8.16 5.38
N ILE A 233 -20.80 -7.42 4.38
CA ILE A 233 -19.62 -6.54 4.43
C ILE A 233 -20.03 -5.12 4.06
N LEU A 234 -19.59 -4.14 4.86
CA LEU A 234 -19.88 -2.73 4.61
C LEU A 234 -18.87 -2.16 3.59
N VAL A 235 -19.30 -2.04 2.34
CA VAL A 235 -18.54 -1.35 1.28
C VAL A 235 -18.64 0.17 1.50
N PRO A 236 -17.53 0.92 1.40
CA PRO A 236 -16.27 0.54 0.75
C PRO A 236 -15.14 0.21 1.72
N PHE A 237 -15.42 -0.41 2.86
CA PHE A 237 -14.37 -0.81 3.78
C PHE A 237 -13.92 -2.25 3.49
N CYS A 238 -12.59 -2.45 3.44
CA CYS A 238 -11.99 -3.73 3.09
C CYS A 238 -12.22 -4.84 4.12
N LEU A 239 -11.99 -6.09 3.71
CA LEU A 239 -12.25 -7.30 4.50
C LEU A 239 -11.59 -7.27 5.89
N GLU A 240 -10.37 -6.74 5.96
CA GLU A 240 -9.55 -6.69 7.17
C GLU A 240 -9.97 -5.59 8.15
N SER A 241 -10.61 -4.53 7.65
CA SER A 241 -10.94 -3.35 8.45
C SER A 241 -12.01 -3.62 9.51
N ARG A 242 -12.02 -2.79 10.57
CA ARG A 242 -13.07 -2.81 11.59
C ARG A 242 -14.40 -2.31 11.04
N LEU A 243 -14.36 -1.27 10.19
CA LEU A 243 -15.56 -0.63 9.63
C LEU A 243 -16.31 -1.51 8.64
N SER A 244 -15.67 -2.51 8.02
CA SER A 244 -16.36 -3.46 7.16
C SER A 244 -17.31 -4.40 7.92
N GLY A 245 -17.10 -4.55 9.23
CA GLY A 245 -17.82 -5.49 10.09
C GLY A 245 -17.31 -6.92 10.03
N VAL A 246 -16.26 -7.21 9.25
CA VAL A 246 -15.77 -8.58 9.03
C VAL A 246 -14.49 -8.89 9.81
N GLN A 247 -13.45 -8.06 9.68
CA GLN A 247 -12.12 -8.28 10.30
C GLN A 247 -11.56 -9.69 10.08
N ARG A 248 -11.36 -10.04 8.80
CA ARG A 248 -10.76 -11.30 8.35
C ARG A 248 -9.62 -11.02 7.38
N LEU A 249 -8.58 -11.85 7.42
CA LEU A 249 -7.47 -11.81 6.46
C LEU A 249 -7.78 -12.72 5.26
N LEU A 250 -7.57 -12.26 4.02
CA LEU A 250 -7.75 -13.08 2.81
C LEU A 250 -6.52 -13.93 2.49
N ARG A 251 -6.59 -15.26 2.55
CA ARG A 251 -5.40 -16.08 2.26
C ARG A 251 -5.02 -16.05 0.78
N THR A 252 -3.74 -16.27 0.48
CA THR A 252 -3.24 -16.28 -0.92
C THR A 252 -3.84 -17.37 -1.80
N THR A 253 -4.46 -18.39 -1.19
CA THR A 253 -5.19 -19.49 -1.84
C THR A 253 -6.70 -19.29 -1.88
N GLU A 254 -7.19 -18.15 -1.38
CA GLU A 254 -8.61 -17.80 -1.31
C GLU A 254 -8.97 -16.68 -2.30
N ALA A 255 -10.26 -16.62 -2.60
CA ALA A 255 -10.90 -15.52 -3.32
C ALA A 255 -12.05 -14.97 -2.48
N LEU A 256 -12.16 -13.64 -2.47
CA LEU A 256 -13.25 -12.92 -1.83
C LEU A 256 -14.33 -12.62 -2.87
N TRP A 257 -15.55 -13.03 -2.58
CA TRP A 257 -16.71 -12.80 -3.43
C TRP A 257 -17.62 -11.76 -2.78
N TYR A 258 -18.15 -10.85 -3.58
CA TYR A 258 -19.16 -9.87 -3.22
C TYR A 258 -20.41 -10.09 -4.08
N HIS A 259 -21.58 -9.85 -3.49
CA HIS A 259 -22.84 -9.82 -4.20
C HIS A 259 -23.71 -8.65 -3.74
N ARG A 260 -24.34 -7.97 -4.70
CA ARG A 260 -25.34 -6.95 -4.43
C ARG A 260 -26.40 -6.88 -5.50
N THR A 261 -27.62 -6.65 -5.05
CA THR A 261 -28.73 -6.25 -5.91
C THR A 261 -28.80 -4.72 -6.04
N ILE A 262 -29.07 -4.24 -7.24
CA ILE A 262 -29.29 -2.82 -7.56
C ILE A 262 -30.61 -2.64 -8.31
N ILE A 263 -31.12 -1.41 -8.31
CA ILE A 263 -32.27 -1.01 -9.13
C ILE A 263 -31.79 0.00 -10.16
N VAL A 264 -32.08 -0.28 -11.45
CA VAL A 264 -31.84 0.62 -12.57
C VAL A 264 -33.19 1.14 -13.06
N ASP A 265 -33.42 2.45 -12.97
CA ASP A 265 -34.75 3.04 -13.22
C ASP A 265 -35.16 2.96 -14.70
N SER A 266 -34.24 3.23 -15.61
CA SER A 266 -34.47 3.17 -17.05
C SER A 266 -33.21 2.76 -17.79
N THR A 267 -33.38 2.05 -18.90
CA THR A 267 -32.33 1.74 -19.88
C THR A 267 -32.59 2.41 -21.23
N GLN A 268 -33.63 3.26 -21.33
CA GLN A 268 -34.00 3.91 -22.57
C GLN A 268 -33.11 5.12 -22.86
N ALA A 269 -32.46 5.12 -24.04
CA ALA A 269 -31.65 6.23 -24.55
C ALA A 269 -30.52 6.70 -23.61
N VAL A 270 -30.02 5.81 -22.76
CA VAL A 270 -28.91 6.05 -21.83
C VAL A 270 -27.91 4.90 -21.88
N ARG A 271 -26.67 5.17 -21.50
CA ARG A 271 -25.66 4.18 -21.14
C ARG A 271 -25.53 4.11 -19.62
N THR A 272 -25.26 2.92 -19.11
CA THR A 272 -25.06 2.69 -17.66
C THR A 272 -23.61 2.26 -17.43
N LEU A 273 -22.87 3.08 -16.69
CA LEU A 273 -21.48 2.86 -16.35
C LEU A 273 -21.38 2.42 -14.89
N LEU A 274 -20.65 1.33 -14.63
CA LEU A 274 -20.34 0.86 -13.28
C LEU A 274 -18.90 1.22 -12.95
N HIS A 275 -18.72 2.00 -11.88
CA HIS A 275 -17.45 2.53 -11.44
C HIS A 275 -17.01 1.89 -10.13
N PHE A 276 -15.73 1.57 -10.04
CA PHE A 276 -15.03 1.20 -8.83
C PHE A 276 -13.90 2.20 -8.62
N GLU A 277 -13.86 2.87 -7.47
CA GLU A 277 -12.77 3.81 -7.19
C GLU A 277 -11.46 3.10 -6.80
N ALA A 278 -11.52 1.89 -6.22
CA ALA A 278 -10.39 0.99 -6.00
C ALA A 278 -10.83 -0.40 -5.52
N VAL A 279 -10.17 -1.45 -6.01
CA VAL A 279 -10.34 -2.85 -5.55
C VAL A 279 -8.96 -3.51 -5.45
N ASP A 280 -8.52 -3.89 -4.24
CA ASP A 280 -7.21 -4.52 -4.04
C ASP A 280 -7.34 -6.06 -4.09
N TYR A 281 -6.76 -6.81 -5.04
CA TYR A 281 -5.85 -6.37 -6.10
C TYR A 281 -6.32 -6.71 -7.52
N ARG A 282 -6.79 -7.94 -7.72
CA ARG A 282 -7.27 -8.43 -9.02
C ARG A 282 -8.73 -8.79 -8.89
N CYS A 283 -9.58 -8.26 -9.78
CA CYS A 283 -10.99 -8.58 -9.73
C CYS A 283 -11.60 -8.95 -11.09
N THR A 284 -12.67 -9.72 -11.02
CA THR A 284 -13.58 -10.00 -12.14
C THR A 284 -14.99 -9.58 -11.72
N VAL A 285 -15.73 -8.95 -12.63
CA VAL A 285 -17.08 -8.43 -12.36
C VAL A 285 -18.08 -9.08 -13.30
N TRP A 286 -19.23 -9.45 -12.74
CA TRP A 286 -20.39 -9.95 -13.48
C TRP A 286 -21.62 -9.12 -13.16
N VAL A 287 -22.47 -8.91 -14.17
CA VAL A 287 -23.78 -8.28 -14.04
C VAL A 287 -24.83 -9.23 -14.61
N ASN A 288 -25.82 -9.59 -13.81
CA ASN A 288 -26.85 -10.59 -14.19
C ASN A 288 -26.27 -11.90 -14.77
N GLY A 289 -25.14 -12.36 -14.22
CA GLY A 289 -24.44 -13.57 -14.67
C GLY A 289 -23.54 -13.39 -15.90
N GLN A 290 -23.58 -12.23 -16.59
CA GLN A 290 -22.67 -11.93 -17.69
C GLN A 290 -21.38 -11.28 -17.16
N GLN A 291 -20.22 -11.81 -17.55
CA GLN A 291 -18.94 -11.19 -17.22
C GLN A 291 -18.80 -9.87 -18.00
N VAL A 292 -18.58 -8.76 -17.29
CA VAL A 292 -18.43 -7.43 -17.90
C VAL A 292 -16.97 -6.98 -17.99
N GLY A 293 -16.08 -7.55 -17.17
CA GLY A 293 -14.65 -7.27 -17.29
C GLY A 293 -13.80 -7.77 -16.13
N THR A 294 -12.49 -7.49 -16.24
CA THR A 294 -11.47 -7.79 -15.22
C THR A 294 -10.58 -6.58 -15.01
N HIS A 295 -10.03 -6.40 -13.81
CA HIS A 295 -9.07 -5.35 -13.48
C HIS A 295 -7.90 -5.90 -12.66
N VAL A 296 -6.73 -5.28 -12.80
CA VAL A 296 -5.50 -5.56 -12.06
C VAL A 296 -4.90 -4.21 -11.65
N GLY A 297 -4.72 -4.01 -10.34
CA GLY A 297 -4.28 -2.75 -9.78
C GLY A 297 -5.10 -2.43 -8.54
N GLY A 298 -4.44 -2.10 -7.43
CA GLY A 298 -5.11 -1.96 -6.14
C GLY A 298 -5.56 -0.55 -5.80
N ASN A 299 -5.09 0.47 -6.51
CA ASN A 299 -5.08 1.85 -6.00
C ASN A 299 -5.81 2.87 -6.88
N LEU A 300 -6.27 2.47 -8.06
CA LEU A 300 -6.76 3.38 -9.09
C LEU A 300 -8.17 3.01 -9.55
N PRO A 301 -8.96 4.00 -9.97
CA PRO A 301 -10.35 3.79 -10.38
C PRO A 301 -10.43 3.14 -11.76
N PHE A 302 -11.46 2.33 -11.97
CA PHE A 302 -11.81 1.76 -13.26
C PHE A 302 -13.32 1.67 -13.43
N SER A 303 -13.79 1.48 -14.68
CA SER A 303 -15.21 1.36 -14.97
C SER A 303 -15.51 0.40 -16.09
N PHE A 304 -16.72 -0.14 -16.08
CA PHE A 304 -17.28 -0.96 -17.16
C PHE A 304 -18.58 -0.33 -17.67
N ASP A 305 -18.74 -0.29 -18.99
CA ASP A 305 -20.04 -0.03 -19.59
C ASP A 305 -20.88 -1.31 -19.49
N ILE A 306 -21.93 -1.28 -18.68
CA ILE A 306 -22.79 -2.42 -18.39
C ILE A 306 -24.15 -2.31 -19.09
N THR A 307 -24.28 -1.38 -20.05
CA THR A 307 -25.55 -1.06 -20.73
C THR A 307 -26.25 -2.29 -21.27
N ASP A 308 -25.52 -3.21 -21.90
CA ASP A 308 -26.07 -4.42 -22.51
C ASP A 308 -26.35 -5.55 -21.51
N SER A 309 -25.85 -5.43 -20.28
CA SER A 309 -25.98 -6.45 -19.23
C SER A 309 -27.05 -6.08 -18.18
N VAL A 310 -27.50 -4.82 -18.15
CA VAL A 310 -28.57 -4.36 -17.25
C VAL A 310 -29.94 -4.35 -17.91
N ARG A 311 -30.97 -4.46 -17.07
CA ARG A 311 -32.39 -4.28 -17.43
C ARG A 311 -33.02 -3.26 -16.49
N ALA A 312 -34.12 -2.64 -16.92
CA ALA A 312 -34.92 -1.83 -16.02
C ALA A 312 -35.43 -2.66 -14.83
N GLY A 313 -35.40 -2.08 -13.64
CA GLY A 313 -35.71 -2.76 -12.38
C GLY A 313 -34.49 -3.44 -11.76
N GLN A 314 -34.69 -4.65 -11.24
CA GLN A 314 -33.70 -5.34 -10.41
C GLN A 314 -32.60 -6.01 -11.24
N ASN A 315 -31.35 -5.75 -10.85
CA ASN A 315 -30.14 -6.35 -11.41
C ASN A 315 -29.21 -6.86 -10.29
N GLU A 316 -28.36 -7.81 -10.64
CA GLU A 316 -27.36 -8.39 -9.74
C GLU A 316 -25.95 -7.99 -10.19
N ILE A 317 -25.09 -7.64 -9.23
CA ILE A 317 -23.65 -7.47 -9.40
C ILE A 317 -22.93 -8.50 -8.54
N VAL A 318 -22.00 -9.22 -9.15
CA VAL A 318 -21.06 -10.12 -8.46
C VAL A 318 -19.64 -9.67 -8.74
N VAL A 319 -18.79 -9.64 -7.71
CA VAL A 319 -17.37 -9.32 -7.84
C VAL A 319 -16.56 -10.41 -7.18
N ARG A 320 -15.55 -10.94 -7.88
CA ARG A 320 -14.56 -11.88 -7.33
C ARG A 320 -13.23 -11.16 -7.23
N VAL A 321 -12.57 -11.24 -6.08
CA VAL A 321 -11.29 -10.57 -5.81
C VAL A 321 -10.26 -11.58 -5.33
N GLU A 322 -9.04 -11.44 -5.87
CA GLU A 322 -7.84 -12.13 -5.42
C GLU A 322 -6.78 -11.10 -5.00
N ASP A 323 -6.07 -11.41 -3.93
CA ASP A 323 -4.97 -10.58 -3.44
C ASP A 323 -3.89 -11.48 -2.85
N ARG A 324 -2.65 -11.30 -3.33
CA ARG A 324 -1.48 -12.03 -2.84
C ARG A 324 -0.71 -11.26 -1.77
N THR A 325 -0.86 -9.94 -1.75
CA THR A 325 -0.11 -9.01 -0.90
C THR A 325 1.40 -9.33 -0.95
N GLY A 326 1.98 -9.54 -2.15
CA GLY A 326 3.37 -9.97 -2.29
C GLY A 326 3.87 -10.08 -3.73
N GLY A 327 5.13 -10.52 -3.89
CA GLY A 327 5.81 -10.51 -5.19
C GLY A 327 5.97 -9.09 -5.74
N ALA A 328 5.78 -8.93 -7.05
CA ALA A 328 5.84 -7.63 -7.74
C ALA A 328 4.59 -6.75 -7.57
N GLN A 329 3.56 -7.21 -6.85
CA GLN A 329 2.34 -6.42 -6.59
C GLN A 329 2.69 -5.09 -5.93
N LEU A 330 2.11 -4.00 -6.43
CA LEU A 330 2.25 -2.66 -5.87
C LEU A 330 1.38 -2.53 -4.61
N ARG A 331 1.93 -2.97 -3.49
CA ARG A 331 1.22 -3.11 -2.21
C ARG A 331 1.56 -2.00 -1.21
N GLY A 332 2.49 -1.11 -1.54
CA GLY A 332 3.00 -0.11 -0.60
C GLY A 332 3.54 -0.79 0.67
N LYS A 333 3.05 -0.36 1.85
CA LYS A 333 3.45 -0.87 3.16
C LYS A 333 2.62 -2.05 3.68
N GLN A 334 1.75 -2.63 2.85
CA GLN A 334 0.91 -3.76 3.24
C GLN A 334 1.74 -5.06 3.40
N THR A 335 1.48 -5.83 4.47
CA THR A 335 2.13 -7.13 4.71
C THR A 335 1.19 -8.15 5.36
N LEU A 336 1.56 -9.42 5.27
CA LEU A 336 0.86 -10.53 5.92
C LEU A 336 1.08 -10.60 7.44
N ASP A 337 2.22 -10.09 7.93
CA ASP A 337 2.56 -10.06 9.37
C ASP A 337 3.03 -8.64 9.79
N PRO A 338 2.09 -7.75 10.17
CA PRO A 338 2.39 -6.34 10.42
C PRO A 338 3.34 -6.12 11.62
N SER A 339 4.44 -5.42 11.34
CA SER A 339 5.51 -5.14 12.30
C SER A 339 6.37 -3.95 11.87
N GLY A 340 6.92 -3.22 12.83
CA GLY A 340 7.74 -2.04 12.57
C GLY A 340 6.99 -1.01 11.72
N ILE A 341 7.51 -0.77 10.52
CA ILE A 341 6.99 0.18 9.52
C ILE A 341 6.03 -0.45 8.51
N TRP A 342 5.70 -1.74 8.64
CA TRP A 342 4.81 -2.48 7.75
C TRP A 342 3.45 -2.74 8.42
N TYR A 343 2.37 -2.51 7.68
CA TYR A 343 1.03 -2.40 8.23
C TYR A 343 0.09 -3.52 7.80
N THR A 344 -1.06 -3.60 8.47
CA THR A 344 -2.17 -4.49 8.10
C THR A 344 -2.54 -4.28 6.63
N ARG A 345 -2.59 -5.39 5.89
CA ARG A 345 -3.02 -5.44 4.49
C ARG A 345 -4.51 -5.14 4.32
N VAL A 346 -4.89 -4.88 3.07
CA VAL A 346 -6.23 -4.53 2.62
C VAL A 346 -6.54 -5.38 1.39
N SER A 347 -7.61 -6.15 1.45
CA SER A 347 -8.11 -6.92 0.30
C SER A 347 -9.58 -6.60 0.03
N GLY A 348 -9.93 -6.56 -1.26
CA GLY A 348 -11.29 -6.29 -1.73
C GLY A 348 -11.56 -4.83 -2.06
N ILE A 349 -12.85 -4.48 -2.06
CA ILE A 349 -13.31 -3.15 -2.40
C ILE A 349 -12.99 -2.22 -1.22
N TRP A 350 -12.11 -1.23 -1.44
CA TRP A 350 -11.69 -0.30 -0.38
C TRP A 350 -11.96 1.18 -0.72
N GLN A 351 -12.51 1.48 -1.89
CA GLN A 351 -13.09 2.78 -2.20
C GLN A 351 -14.47 2.65 -2.87
N THR A 352 -15.19 3.76 -3.00
CA THR A 352 -16.60 3.82 -3.40
C THR A 352 -16.90 3.05 -4.70
N VAL A 353 -18.03 2.33 -4.69
CA VAL A 353 -18.64 1.75 -5.90
C VAL A 353 -19.87 2.58 -6.25
N TRP A 354 -20.06 2.89 -7.53
CA TRP A 354 -21.17 3.74 -7.96
C TRP A 354 -21.58 3.47 -9.41
N LEU A 355 -22.82 3.85 -9.76
CA LEU A 355 -23.32 3.87 -11.12
C LEU A 355 -23.43 5.30 -11.64
N GLU A 356 -23.13 5.48 -12.90
CA GLU A 356 -23.43 6.70 -13.65
C GLU A 356 -24.34 6.36 -14.83
N GLN A 357 -25.44 7.10 -14.98
CA GLN A 357 -26.29 6.99 -16.16
C GLN A 357 -26.10 8.22 -17.04
N VAL A 358 -25.52 8.00 -18.20
CA VAL A 358 -25.12 9.04 -19.15
C VAL A 358 -25.92 8.92 -20.45
N PRO A 359 -26.08 9.99 -21.24
CA PRO A 359 -26.70 9.88 -22.56
C PRO A 359 -25.92 8.95 -23.50
N VAL A 360 -26.50 8.57 -24.63
CA VAL A 360 -25.84 7.68 -25.63
C VAL A 360 -24.49 8.24 -26.12
N ARG A 361 -24.37 9.57 -26.15
CA ARG A 361 -23.12 10.31 -26.36
C ARG A 361 -22.92 11.26 -25.18
N TYR A 362 -21.75 11.24 -24.59
CA TYR A 362 -21.48 11.95 -23.35
C TYR A 362 -20.02 12.41 -23.26
N ILE A 363 -19.74 13.33 -22.34
CA ILE A 363 -18.39 13.77 -22.02
C ILE A 363 -17.69 12.66 -21.20
N ASN A 364 -16.72 11.97 -21.76
CA ASN A 364 -16.05 10.88 -21.06
C ASN A 364 -15.07 11.40 -20.01
N GLU A 365 -14.16 12.28 -20.44
CA GLU A 365 -13.14 12.93 -19.62
C GLU A 365 -13.00 14.39 -19.99
N ILE A 366 -12.36 15.16 -19.11
CA ILE A 366 -11.95 16.53 -19.36
C ILE A 366 -10.51 16.69 -18.92
N ASP A 367 -9.68 17.25 -19.78
CA ASP A 367 -8.37 17.79 -19.42
C ASP A 367 -8.48 19.30 -19.23
N VAL A 368 -7.78 19.82 -18.22
CA VAL A 368 -7.81 21.24 -17.83
C VAL A 368 -6.39 21.75 -17.70
N ALA A 369 -5.96 22.53 -18.68
CA ALA A 369 -4.67 23.21 -18.69
C ALA A 369 -4.82 24.71 -18.35
N SER A 370 -3.75 25.32 -17.84
CA SER A 370 -3.70 26.76 -17.57
C SER A 370 -2.40 27.38 -18.04
N ASP A 371 -2.44 28.66 -18.42
CA ASP A 371 -1.27 29.48 -18.75
C ASP A 371 -1.29 30.76 -17.91
N ILE A 372 -0.29 30.91 -17.04
CA ILE A 372 -0.17 32.06 -16.15
C ILE A 372 0.18 33.37 -16.88
N ASN A 373 0.85 33.29 -18.03
CA ASN A 373 1.28 34.47 -18.81
C ASN A 373 0.15 34.99 -19.67
N ALA A 374 -0.60 34.07 -20.31
CA ALA A 374 -1.80 34.41 -21.07
C ALA A 374 -2.99 34.76 -20.16
N GLY A 375 -2.98 34.24 -18.91
CA GLY A 375 -4.10 34.32 -17.99
C GLY A 375 -5.29 33.52 -18.53
N SER A 376 -5.07 32.29 -18.99
CA SER A 376 -6.10 31.48 -19.66
C SER A 376 -6.25 30.09 -19.07
N ILE A 377 -7.46 29.56 -19.25
CA ILE A 377 -7.81 28.16 -18.97
C ILE A 377 -8.18 27.51 -20.31
N THR A 378 -7.67 26.32 -20.56
CA THR A 378 -8.02 25.49 -21.72
C THR A 378 -8.69 24.23 -21.21
N VAL A 379 -9.90 23.94 -21.70
CA VAL A 379 -10.63 22.71 -21.40
C VAL A 379 -10.68 21.85 -22.66
N THR A 380 -10.24 20.60 -22.54
CA THR A 380 -10.22 19.62 -23.65
C THR A 380 -11.08 18.41 -23.26
N PRO A 381 -12.36 18.37 -23.66
CA PRO A 381 -13.23 17.22 -23.40
C PRO A 381 -12.96 16.07 -24.36
N THR A 382 -13.15 14.83 -23.90
CA THR A 382 -13.23 13.63 -24.77
C THR A 382 -14.65 13.09 -24.80
N LEU A 383 -15.03 12.41 -25.88
CA LEU A 383 -16.38 11.85 -26.05
C LEU A 383 -16.40 10.35 -25.79
N GLY A 384 -17.42 9.91 -25.06
CA GLY A 384 -17.77 8.50 -24.89
C GLY A 384 -19.07 8.13 -25.62
N GLY A 385 -19.26 6.83 -25.83
CA GLY A 385 -20.49 6.26 -26.39
C GLY A 385 -20.44 5.96 -27.89
N SER A 386 -21.61 5.91 -28.53
CA SER A 386 -21.74 5.54 -29.95
C SER A 386 -21.38 6.71 -30.88
N GLU A 387 -20.73 6.45 -32.02
CA GLU A 387 -20.34 7.47 -33.02
C GLU A 387 -19.40 8.58 -32.52
N VAL A 388 -18.32 8.22 -31.81
CA VAL A 388 -17.25 9.14 -31.35
C VAL A 388 -16.67 10.00 -32.49
N ASN A 389 -16.77 9.53 -33.74
CA ASN A 389 -16.20 10.17 -34.93
C ASN A 389 -17.14 11.15 -35.67
N ASN A 390 -18.30 11.51 -35.12
CA ASN A 390 -19.24 12.40 -35.81
C ASN A 390 -18.85 13.88 -35.62
N VAL A 391 -18.41 14.51 -36.72
CA VAL A 391 -17.54 15.71 -36.83
C VAL A 391 -18.18 17.06 -36.44
N ASN A 392 -19.37 17.07 -35.84
CA ASN A 392 -20.13 18.30 -35.57
C ASN A 392 -20.45 18.55 -34.09
N SER A 393 -19.90 17.75 -33.17
CA SER A 393 -20.10 18.01 -31.73
C SER A 393 -19.39 19.30 -31.32
N GLN A 394 -20.06 20.16 -30.54
CA GLN A 394 -19.47 21.38 -29.98
C GLN A 394 -19.52 21.32 -28.46
N PHE A 395 -18.51 21.88 -27.82
CA PHE A 395 -18.44 22.04 -26.38
C PHE A 395 -18.59 23.51 -26.02
N LYS A 396 -19.55 23.82 -25.16
CA LYS A 396 -19.65 25.12 -24.52
C LYS A 396 -19.01 25.04 -23.14
N VAL A 397 -18.12 26.00 -22.84
CA VAL A 397 -17.51 26.15 -21.51
C VAL A 397 -17.82 27.53 -20.97
N VAL A 398 -18.27 27.59 -19.72
CA VAL A 398 -18.48 28.82 -18.95
C VAL A 398 -17.59 28.75 -17.71
N VAL A 399 -16.83 29.81 -17.48
CA VAL A 399 -15.94 29.95 -16.31
C VAL A 399 -16.53 30.97 -15.36
N ARG A 400 -16.64 30.63 -14.08
CA ARG A 400 -17.13 31.52 -13.03
C ARG A 400 -16.09 31.79 -11.94
N ASP A 401 -16.08 33.03 -11.45
CA ASP A 401 -15.39 33.43 -10.22
C ASP A 401 -16.47 33.85 -9.20
N HIS A 402 -16.59 33.11 -8.10
CA HIS A 402 -17.60 33.33 -7.05
C HIS A 402 -19.03 33.50 -7.60
N GLY A 403 -19.41 32.64 -8.55
CA GLY A 403 -20.74 32.63 -9.19
C GLY A 403 -20.90 33.61 -10.37
N GLN A 404 -19.98 34.54 -10.58
CA GLN A 404 -20.03 35.49 -11.71
C GLN A 404 -19.33 34.92 -12.93
N VAL A 405 -19.96 35.00 -14.11
CA VAL A 405 -19.32 34.58 -15.39
C VAL A 405 -18.16 35.53 -15.70
N VAL A 406 -16.96 34.98 -15.81
CA VAL A 406 -15.74 35.74 -16.15
C VAL A 406 -15.22 35.45 -17.56
N ALA A 407 -15.59 34.29 -18.12
CA ALA A 407 -15.34 33.96 -19.52
C ALA A 407 -16.32 32.87 -19.99
N GLU A 408 -16.63 32.85 -21.29
CA GLU A 408 -17.36 31.75 -21.93
C GLU A 408 -16.92 31.59 -23.38
N GLY A 409 -17.10 30.39 -23.93
CA GLY A 409 -16.80 30.13 -25.33
C GLY A 409 -17.31 28.77 -25.80
N THR A 410 -17.22 28.54 -27.09
CA THR A 410 -17.66 27.30 -27.73
C THR A 410 -16.66 26.91 -28.82
N ALA A 411 -16.27 25.63 -28.85
CA ALA A 411 -15.39 25.07 -29.87
C ALA A 411 -15.74 23.59 -30.13
N HIS A 412 -15.16 23.00 -31.18
CA HIS A 412 -15.36 21.59 -31.50
C HIS A 412 -14.46 20.63 -30.71
N ASP A 413 -13.28 21.10 -30.34
CA ASP A 413 -12.28 20.32 -29.59
C ASP A 413 -11.99 21.04 -28.26
N ALA A 414 -10.81 21.66 -28.14
CA ALA A 414 -10.42 22.44 -26.95
C ALA A 414 -11.06 23.83 -26.94
N VAL A 415 -11.55 24.26 -25.76
CA VAL A 415 -12.08 25.61 -25.52
C VAL A 415 -11.08 26.38 -24.66
N THR A 416 -10.37 27.33 -25.27
CA THR A 416 -9.41 28.22 -24.58
C THR A 416 -10.06 29.55 -24.23
N LEU A 417 -10.07 29.89 -22.94
CA LEU A 417 -10.73 31.07 -22.40
C LEU A 417 -9.74 31.95 -21.66
N LYS A 418 -9.64 33.21 -22.06
CA LYS A 418 -8.85 34.22 -21.34
C LYS A 418 -9.66 34.73 -20.15
N ILE A 419 -9.04 34.72 -18.97
CA ILE A 419 -9.61 35.21 -17.71
C ILE A 419 -9.04 36.61 -17.43
N PRO A 420 -9.84 37.67 -17.57
CA PRO A 420 -9.37 39.02 -17.27
C PRO A 420 -8.93 39.15 -15.81
N ASN A 421 -7.74 39.71 -15.58
CA ASN A 421 -7.16 39.86 -14.24
C ASN A 421 -7.12 38.53 -13.45
N ALA A 422 -6.72 37.45 -14.13
CA ALA A 422 -6.59 36.12 -13.55
C ALA A 422 -5.87 36.13 -12.19
N LYS A 423 -6.57 35.71 -11.15
CA LYS A 423 -6.00 35.37 -9.84
C LYS A 423 -5.36 33.99 -9.92
N LEU A 424 -4.12 33.90 -9.45
CA LEU A 424 -3.35 32.66 -9.47
C LEU A 424 -3.58 31.83 -8.21
N TRP A 425 -3.56 30.51 -8.36
CA TRP A 425 -3.65 29.59 -7.23
C TRP A 425 -2.30 29.47 -6.52
N SER A 426 -2.31 29.49 -5.19
CA SER A 426 -1.16 29.24 -4.32
C SER A 426 -1.62 28.84 -2.92
N PRO A 427 -0.72 28.33 -2.04
CA PRO A 427 -1.06 28.05 -0.66
C PRO A 427 -1.60 29.26 0.12
N ALA A 428 -1.18 30.48 -0.21
CA ALA A 428 -1.68 31.70 0.43
C ALA A 428 -2.99 32.22 -0.18
N SER A 429 -3.27 31.87 -1.44
CA SER A 429 -4.44 32.30 -2.20
C SER A 429 -4.94 31.14 -3.08
N PRO A 430 -5.70 30.18 -2.52
CA PRO A 430 -6.15 28.99 -3.24
C PRO A 430 -7.34 29.28 -4.17
N GLN A 431 -7.15 30.17 -5.14
CA GLN A 431 -8.21 30.54 -6.09
C GLN A 431 -8.56 29.35 -6.99
N LEU A 432 -9.84 28.98 -7.02
CA LEU A 432 -10.43 28.07 -8.00
C LEU A 432 -11.50 28.83 -8.80
N TYR A 433 -11.68 28.45 -10.06
CA TYR A 433 -12.74 28.92 -10.95
C TYR A 433 -13.70 27.76 -11.20
N ASP A 434 -15.01 27.98 -11.09
CA ASP A 434 -15.99 26.96 -11.40
C ASP A 434 -16.15 26.85 -12.92
N LEU A 435 -16.27 25.63 -13.43
CA LEU A 435 -16.49 25.34 -14.85
C LEU A 435 -17.87 24.71 -15.05
N GLU A 436 -18.62 25.22 -16.02
CA GLU A 436 -19.81 24.55 -16.57
C GLU A 436 -19.48 24.13 -18.00
N ILE A 437 -19.58 22.83 -18.30
CA ILE A 437 -19.16 22.26 -19.59
C ILE A 437 -20.35 21.49 -20.17
N SER A 438 -20.78 21.87 -21.36
CA SER A 438 -21.91 21.25 -22.06
C SER A 438 -21.49 20.73 -23.43
N LEU A 439 -21.84 19.48 -23.72
CA LEU A 439 -21.80 18.90 -25.07
C LEU A 439 -23.09 19.30 -25.80
N LEU A 440 -22.96 19.91 -26.97
CA LEU A 440 -24.09 20.42 -27.75
C LEU A 440 -24.41 19.52 -28.97
N ASP A 441 -25.69 19.45 -29.34
CA ASP A 441 -26.15 18.88 -30.58
C ASP A 441 -26.02 19.87 -31.76
N THR A 442 -26.39 19.43 -32.97
CA THR A 442 -26.32 20.24 -34.20
C THR A 442 -27.29 21.42 -34.21
N THR A 443 -28.23 21.49 -33.28
CA THR A 443 -29.18 22.60 -33.08
C THR A 443 -28.73 23.56 -31.98
N GLY A 444 -27.61 23.26 -31.29
CA GLY A 444 -27.07 24.03 -30.18
C GLY A 444 -27.68 23.71 -28.82
N GLN A 445 -28.45 22.62 -28.69
CA GLN A 445 -29.02 22.17 -27.41
C GLN A 445 -28.07 21.22 -26.67
N PRO A 446 -28.02 21.26 -25.32
CA PRO A 446 -27.15 20.39 -24.55
C PRO A 446 -27.62 18.93 -24.58
N ILE A 447 -26.71 18.02 -24.96
CA ILE A 447 -26.86 16.56 -24.88
C ILE A 447 -26.46 16.07 -23.50
N ASP A 448 -25.31 16.54 -23.01
CA ASP A 448 -24.71 16.19 -21.72
C ASP A 448 -24.13 17.45 -21.08
N SER A 449 -24.06 17.49 -19.75
CA SER A 449 -23.50 18.62 -19.03
C SER A 449 -22.86 18.18 -17.72
N VAL A 450 -21.68 18.72 -17.47
CA VAL A 450 -20.88 18.45 -16.27
C VAL A 450 -20.42 19.76 -15.66
N THR A 451 -20.24 19.77 -14.33
CA THR A 451 -19.55 20.86 -13.65
C THR A 451 -18.16 20.41 -13.20
N SER A 452 -17.21 21.31 -13.21
CA SER A 452 -15.82 21.07 -12.78
C SER A 452 -15.25 22.34 -12.14
N TYR A 453 -13.94 22.36 -11.91
CA TYR A 453 -13.21 23.54 -11.50
C TYR A 453 -11.82 23.58 -12.14
N ALA A 454 -11.20 24.76 -12.13
CA ALA A 454 -9.86 24.99 -12.63
C ALA A 454 -9.07 25.90 -11.70
N ALA A 455 -7.75 25.82 -11.80
CA ALA A 455 -6.84 26.77 -11.18
C ALA A 455 -5.83 27.25 -12.21
N ILE A 456 -5.37 28.49 -12.05
CA ILE A 456 -4.31 29.05 -12.89
C ILE A 456 -3.04 29.10 -12.05
N ARG A 457 -2.08 28.22 -12.37
CA ARG A 457 -0.80 28.13 -11.64
C ARG A 457 0.29 27.45 -12.46
N ALA A 458 1.55 27.81 -12.22
CA ALA A 458 2.70 27.17 -12.86
C ALA A 458 3.69 26.68 -11.79
N VAL A 459 4.02 25.39 -11.83
CA VAL A 459 5.12 24.81 -11.06
C VAL A 459 6.40 24.97 -11.84
N GLY A 460 7.51 25.23 -11.15
CA GLY A 460 8.81 25.30 -11.80
C GLY A 460 9.97 25.22 -10.84
N LYS A 461 11.15 25.57 -11.36
CA LYS A 461 12.38 25.72 -10.59
C LYS A 461 13.20 26.88 -11.14
N ALA A 462 13.86 27.62 -10.25
CA ALA A 462 14.74 28.73 -10.61
C ALA A 462 15.94 28.79 -9.66
N LYS A 463 17.07 29.35 -10.13
CA LYS A 463 18.22 29.59 -9.26
C LYS A 463 17.94 30.79 -8.36
N ASP A 464 18.30 30.68 -7.09
CA ASP A 464 18.38 31.81 -6.17
C ASP A 464 19.65 32.65 -6.40
N VAL A 465 19.82 33.69 -5.59
CA VAL A 465 20.98 34.61 -5.66
C VAL A 465 22.32 33.92 -5.40
N ASP A 466 22.31 32.79 -4.68
CA ASP A 466 23.50 32.00 -4.37
C ASP A 466 23.71 30.85 -5.38
N GLY A 467 22.90 30.81 -6.45
CA GLY A 467 23.00 29.83 -7.53
C GLY A 467 22.35 28.47 -7.24
N ASN A 468 21.65 28.30 -6.11
CA ASN A 468 20.95 27.06 -5.77
C ASN A 468 19.59 27.00 -6.48
N LEU A 469 19.26 25.85 -7.08
CA LEU A 469 17.93 25.61 -7.62
C LEU A 469 16.90 25.50 -6.49
N ARG A 470 15.84 26.32 -6.58
CA ARG A 470 14.68 26.34 -5.70
C ARG A 470 13.44 25.92 -6.48
N MET A 471 12.52 25.25 -5.81
CA MET A 471 11.17 25.04 -6.35
C MET A 471 10.44 26.38 -6.38
N THR A 472 9.68 26.60 -7.45
CA THR A 472 8.89 27.80 -7.63
C THR A 472 7.43 27.47 -7.89
N LEU A 473 6.56 28.36 -7.44
CA LEU A 473 5.15 28.39 -7.82
C LEU A 473 4.85 29.79 -8.35
N ASN A 474 4.27 29.87 -9.55
CA ASN A 474 3.99 31.12 -10.25
C ASN A 474 5.24 31.99 -10.42
N GLY A 475 6.39 31.36 -10.66
CA GLY A 475 7.69 32.02 -10.82
C GLY A 475 8.36 32.47 -9.52
N GLN A 476 7.72 32.30 -8.35
CA GLN A 476 8.27 32.71 -7.05
C GLN A 476 8.80 31.49 -6.27
N PRO A 477 9.98 31.57 -5.61
CA PRO A 477 10.46 30.50 -4.74
C PRO A 477 9.48 30.17 -3.61
N VAL A 478 9.23 28.88 -3.39
CA VAL A 478 8.41 28.41 -2.27
C VAL A 478 9.15 27.28 -1.55
N PHE A 479 9.35 27.43 -0.24
CA PHE A 479 9.86 26.34 0.57
C PHE A 479 8.70 25.40 0.91
N HIS A 480 8.82 24.12 0.51
CA HIS A 480 7.80 23.13 0.81
C HIS A 480 8.05 22.54 2.19
N LEU A 481 7.15 22.79 3.13
CA LEU A 481 7.17 22.21 4.47
C LEU A 481 5.89 21.40 4.67
N GLY A 482 6.05 20.10 4.92
CA GLY A 482 4.94 19.18 5.08
C GLY A 482 5.27 17.98 5.94
N PRO A 483 4.26 17.23 6.40
CA PRO A 483 4.49 15.92 6.95
C PRO A 483 4.50 14.83 5.86
N LEU A 484 5.07 13.67 6.20
CA LEU A 484 4.79 12.41 5.51
C LEU A 484 3.41 11.91 5.94
N ASP A 485 2.54 11.65 4.98
CA ASP A 485 1.19 11.15 5.21
C ASP A 485 1.05 9.71 4.68
N GLN A 486 1.06 8.75 5.62
CA GLN A 486 0.86 7.32 5.31
C GLN A 486 -0.55 7.04 4.76
N GLY A 487 -1.58 7.77 5.21
CA GLY A 487 -2.97 7.52 4.82
C GLY A 487 -3.61 6.27 5.44
N TRP A 488 -3.13 5.78 6.60
CA TRP A 488 -3.76 4.66 7.32
C TRP A 488 -4.71 5.15 8.41
N TRP A 489 -5.76 4.36 8.66
CA TRP A 489 -6.80 4.60 9.67
C TRP A 489 -6.99 3.34 10.52
N PRO A 490 -7.14 3.45 11.85
CA PRO A 490 -7.21 2.28 12.74
C PRO A 490 -8.46 1.43 12.52
N ASP A 491 -9.49 2.03 11.98
CA ASP A 491 -10.83 1.48 11.78
C ASP A 491 -11.11 1.15 10.30
N GLY A 492 -10.61 1.96 9.36
CA GLY A 492 -10.77 1.77 7.91
C GLY A 492 -9.54 1.30 7.11
N LEU A 493 -8.36 1.19 7.75
CA LEU A 493 -7.06 0.89 7.11
C LEU A 493 -6.74 1.90 5.99
N LEU A 494 -6.71 1.47 4.72
CA LEU A 494 -6.51 2.39 3.59
C LEU A 494 -7.69 3.33 3.37
N THR A 495 -8.91 2.99 3.80
CA THR A 495 -10.10 3.81 3.57
C THR A 495 -10.26 4.83 4.71
N PRO A 496 -10.19 6.15 4.46
CA PRO A 496 -10.60 7.12 5.46
C PRO A 496 -12.05 6.87 5.90
N PRO A 497 -12.41 7.05 7.19
CA PRO A 497 -13.77 6.75 7.64
C PRO A 497 -14.85 7.59 6.96
N SER A 498 -14.56 8.84 6.57
CA SER A 498 -15.50 9.74 5.90
C SER A 498 -14.79 10.92 5.22
N ASP A 499 -15.49 11.66 4.36
CA ASP A 499 -15.00 12.92 3.79
C ASP A 499 -14.68 13.96 4.87
N ALA A 500 -15.45 14.00 5.95
CA ALA A 500 -15.22 14.89 7.09
C ALA A 500 -13.92 14.56 7.85
N ALA A 501 -13.49 13.29 7.85
CA ALA A 501 -12.22 12.88 8.45
C ALA A 501 -11.03 13.43 7.65
N ILE A 502 -11.10 13.36 6.33
CA ILE A 502 -10.11 13.97 5.42
C ILE A 502 -10.05 15.49 5.65
N GLN A 503 -11.20 16.16 5.63
CA GLN A 503 -11.25 17.62 5.81
C GLN A 503 -10.64 18.06 7.15
N PHE A 504 -10.90 17.32 8.23
CA PHE A 504 -10.29 17.61 9.53
C PHE A 504 -8.76 17.52 9.50
N GLU A 505 -8.21 16.42 8.96
CA GLU A 505 -6.77 16.20 8.97
C GLU A 505 -6.06 17.28 8.12
N LEU A 506 -6.57 17.56 6.93
CA LEU A 506 -6.03 18.59 6.03
C LEU A 506 -6.16 20.01 6.62
N GLN A 507 -7.31 20.34 7.21
CA GLN A 507 -7.49 21.64 7.87
C GLN A 507 -6.54 21.78 9.06
N TRP A 508 -6.36 20.74 9.87
CA TRP A 508 -5.42 20.76 10.99
C TRP A 508 -3.98 20.99 10.51
N LEU A 509 -3.57 20.35 9.42
CA LEU A 509 -2.25 20.57 8.81
C LEU A 509 -2.06 22.03 8.36
N LYS A 510 -3.08 22.60 7.71
CA LYS A 510 -3.08 24.01 7.32
C LYS A 510 -2.95 24.94 8.53
N ASP A 511 -3.72 24.67 9.58
CA ASP A 511 -3.71 25.44 10.83
C ASP A 511 -2.38 25.30 11.58
N ALA A 512 -1.71 24.15 11.44
CA ALA A 512 -0.40 23.87 11.99
C ALA A 512 0.75 24.60 11.28
N GLY A 513 0.48 25.28 10.15
CA GLY A 513 1.49 26.07 9.42
C GLY A 513 2.20 25.30 8.31
N PHE A 514 1.78 24.07 8.01
CA PHE A 514 2.23 23.34 6.83
C PHE A 514 1.61 23.95 5.56
N ASN A 515 2.38 23.97 4.48
CA ASN A 515 1.93 24.40 3.15
C ASN A 515 1.95 23.26 2.12
N MET A 516 2.48 22.10 2.51
CA MET A 516 2.65 20.91 1.69
C MET A 516 2.38 19.67 2.54
N LEU A 517 2.08 18.54 1.89
CA LEU A 517 2.20 17.20 2.45
C LEU A 517 2.69 16.23 1.37
N ARG A 518 3.35 15.14 1.79
CA ARG A 518 3.76 14.07 0.89
C ARG A 518 2.89 12.85 1.12
N LYS A 519 2.07 12.49 0.14
CA LYS A 519 1.23 11.30 0.18
C LYS A 519 2.11 10.09 -0.12
N HIS A 520 2.35 9.28 0.91
CA HIS A 520 3.36 8.24 0.88
C HIS A 520 2.81 6.94 0.29
N ILE A 521 3.40 6.50 -0.83
CA ILE A 521 3.17 5.22 -1.55
C ILE A 521 1.73 4.71 -1.56
N LYS A 522 0.78 5.63 -1.79
CA LYS A 522 -0.67 5.39 -1.77
C LYS A 522 -1.37 6.42 -2.64
N VAL A 523 -2.48 6.05 -3.29
CA VAL A 523 -3.41 7.02 -3.91
C VAL A 523 -4.67 7.13 -3.05
N GLU A 524 -4.96 8.33 -2.55
CA GLU A 524 -6.19 8.61 -1.77
C GLU A 524 -7.44 8.72 -2.68
N PRO A 525 -8.66 8.63 -2.11
CA PRO A 525 -9.87 9.02 -2.82
C PRO A 525 -9.72 10.42 -3.42
N ARG A 526 -10.20 10.62 -4.65
CA ARG A 526 -10.10 11.88 -5.41
C ARG A 526 -10.49 13.14 -4.62
N ARG A 527 -11.44 12.97 -3.69
CA ARG A 527 -11.91 14.03 -2.78
C ARG A 527 -10.81 14.59 -1.86
N TYR A 528 -9.81 13.78 -1.51
CA TYR A 528 -8.63 14.22 -0.77
C TYR A 528 -7.91 15.37 -1.48
N TYR A 529 -7.58 15.17 -2.76
CA TYR A 529 -6.88 16.18 -3.55
C TYR A 529 -7.75 17.41 -3.84
N TYR A 530 -9.07 17.21 -4.02
CA TYR A 530 -10.02 18.32 -4.09
C TYR A 530 -10.00 19.22 -2.85
N HIS A 531 -9.92 18.63 -1.66
CA HIS A 531 -9.78 19.40 -0.43
C HIS A 531 -8.41 20.08 -0.32
N CYS A 532 -7.33 19.43 -0.77
CA CYS A 532 -6.01 20.07 -0.87
C CYS A 532 -6.03 21.31 -1.78
N ASP A 533 -6.69 21.23 -2.93
CA ASP A 533 -6.85 22.35 -3.86
C ASP A 533 -7.58 23.52 -3.20
N ARG A 534 -8.70 23.24 -2.52
CA ARG A 534 -9.52 24.25 -1.85
C ARG A 534 -8.81 24.92 -0.67
N LEU A 535 -8.01 24.16 0.07
CA LEU A 535 -7.28 24.66 1.24
C LEU A 535 -5.96 25.34 0.86
N GLY A 536 -5.46 25.14 -0.36
CA GLY A 536 -4.13 25.59 -0.74
C GLY A 536 -3.05 24.81 -0.01
N LEU A 537 -3.07 23.48 -0.15
CA LEU A 537 -2.00 22.59 0.28
C LEU A 537 -1.34 21.98 -0.95
N LEU A 538 -0.02 22.05 -1.01
CA LEU A 538 0.77 21.38 -2.05
C LEU A 538 0.85 19.89 -1.72
N VAL A 539 0.86 19.05 -2.75
CA VAL A 539 0.96 17.60 -2.61
C VAL A 539 2.13 17.08 -3.42
N TRP A 540 2.97 16.29 -2.75
CA TRP A 540 3.90 15.39 -3.42
C TRP A 540 3.24 14.03 -3.46
N GLN A 541 3.09 13.47 -4.66
CA GLN A 541 2.38 12.22 -4.85
C GLN A 541 3.37 11.12 -5.17
N ASP A 542 3.41 10.13 -4.27
CA ASP A 542 4.18 8.91 -4.48
C ASP A 542 3.38 7.88 -5.29
N GLN A 543 4.08 7.19 -6.19
CA GLN A 543 3.59 5.95 -6.77
C GLN A 543 3.68 4.83 -5.72
N VAL A 544 2.75 3.89 -5.79
CA VAL A 544 2.73 2.74 -4.87
C VAL A 544 3.90 1.80 -5.19
N SER A 545 4.69 1.46 -4.17
CA SER A 545 5.85 0.57 -4.32
C SER A 545 5.48 -0.92 -4.24
N GLY A 546 6.33 -1.78 -4.81
CA GLY A 546 6.20 -3.24 -4.77
C GLY A 546 7.53 -3.93 -5.12
N GLY A 547 7.51 -5.25 -5.28
CA GLY A 547 8.61 -6.03 -5.86
C GLY A 547 9.96 -6.00 -5.13
N GLU A 548 10.99 -6.48 -5.82
CA GLU A 548 12.35 -6.54 -5.27
C GLU A 548 12.99 -5.16 -5.22
N SER A 549 13.75 -4.91 -4.15
CA SER A 549 14.48 -3.67 -3.91
C SER A 549 15.99 -3.89 -4.03
N PRO A 550 16.75 -2.99 -4.68
CA PRO A 550 18.21 -3.05 -4.60
C PRO A 550 18.68 -2.69 -3.19
N LYS A 551 19.97 -2.89 -2.93
CA LYS A 551 20.60 -2.36 -1.71
C LYS A 551 20.39 -0.84 -1.67
N TRP A 552 19.91 -0.34 -0.54
CA TRP A 552 19.82 1.09 -0.29
C TRP A 552 21.20 1.66 0.04
N THR A 553 21.69 2.54 -0.83
CA THR A 553 22.97 3.24 -0.74
C THR A 553 22.80 4.75 -0.63
N PHE A 554 21.57 5.23 -0.47
CA PHE A 554 21.24 6.65 -0.37
C PHE A 554 21.88 7.47 -1.52
N LEU A 555 22.62 8.52 -1.16
CA LEU A 555 23.37 9.37 -2.06
C LEU A 555 24.79 8.85 -2.36
N GLU A 556 25.12 7.58 -2.17
CA GLU A 556 26.44 7.06 -2.62
C GLU A 556 26.56 7.11 -4.15
N LYS A 557 27.79 7.00 -4.66
CA LYS A 557 28.07 6.96 -6.10
C LYS A 557 27.82 5.55 -6.65
N ASN A 558 27.41 5.47 -7.91
CA ASN A 558 27.19 4.22 -8.65
C ASN A 558 26.11 3.31 -8.02
N PRO A 559 24.87 3.81 -7.86
CA PRO A 559 23.77 2.97 -7.39
C PRO A 559 23.51 1.80 -8.35
N ARG A 560 22.74 0.81 -7.87
CA ARG A 560 22.24 -0.29 -8.69
C ARG A 560 20.73 -0.37 -8.55
N ASP A 561 20.07 -0.76 -9.63
CA ASP A 561 18.65 -1.05 -9.68
C ASP A 561 18.38 -2.52 -9.35
N ALA A 562 17.17 -2.82 -8.87
CA ALA A 562 16.66 -4.18 -8.83
C ALA A 562 16.42 -4.74 -10.24
N GLN A 563 16.41 -6.07 -10.36
CA GLN A 563 16.07 -6.75 -11.61
C GLN A 563 14.61 -7.15 -11.58
N TRP A 564 13.80 -6.50 -12.42
CA TRP A 564 12.38 -6.80 -12.59
C TRP A 564 12.15 -7.49 -13.93
N GLN A 565 11.18 -8.41 -13.95
CA GLN A 565 10.70 -8.99 -15.21
C GLN A 565 9.98 -7.92 -16.03
N ASP A 566 9.99 -8.06 -17.36
CA ASP A 566 9.36 -7.08 -18.26
C ASP A 566 7.87 -6.88 -17.97
N ASN A 567 7.14 -7.94 -17.65
CA ASN A 567 5.71 -7.86 -17.32
C ASN A 567 5.44 -7.10 -16.01
N ASP A 568 6.30 -7.29 -15.00
CA ASP A 568 6.17 -6.59 -13.72
C ASP A 568 6.48 -5.10 -13.89
N HIS A 569 7.51 -4.78 -14.69
CA HIS A 569 7.81 -3.40 -15.06
C HIS A 569 6.68 -2.76 -15.87
N ALA A 570 6.10 -3.49 -16.83
CA ALA A 570 4.97 -3.00 -17.62
C ALA A 570 3.74 -2.71 -16.75
N GLN A 571 3.44 -3.57 -15.78
CA GLN A 571 2.38 -3.31 -14.80
C GLN A 571 2.68 -2.07 -13.96
N TYR A 572 3.93 -1.91 -13.48
CA TYR A 572 4.34 -0.72 -12.74
C TYR A 572 4.16 0.57 -13.56
N MET A 573 4.59 0.57 -14.82
CA MET A 573 4.43 1.72 -15.72
C MET A 573 2.95 2.01 -16.03
N ALA A 574 2.12 0.97 -16.19
CA ALA A 574 0.69 1.15 -16.42
C ALA A 574 -0.02 1.80 -15.22
N GLU A 575 0.31 1.40 -13.98
CA GLU A 575 -0.23 2.04 -12.78
C GLU A 575 0.36 3.44 -12.56
N LEU A 576 1.63 3.68 -12.90
CA LEU A 576 2.25 5.01 -12.81
C LEU A 576 1.57 5.99 -13.78
N GLU A 577 1.35 5.58 -15.03
CA GLU A 577 0.66 6.38 -16.04
C GLU A 577 -0.78 6.68 -15.62
N GLN A 578 -1.54 5.67 -15.22
CA GLN A 578 -2.92 5.87 -14.74
C GLN A 578 -3.00 6.75 -13.48
N MET A 579 -2.00 6.70 -12.59
CA MET A 579 -1.93 7.62 -11.45
C MET A 579 -1.74 9.07 -11.94
N ILE A 580 -0.86 9.31 -12.91
CA ILE A 580 -0.65 10.64 -13.48
C ILE A 580 -1.92 11.10 -14.20
N ASP A 581 -2.52 10.27 -15.06
CA ASP A 581 -3.79 10.58 -15.76
C ASP A 581 -4.89 11.00 -14.78
N LEU A 582 -5.02 10.25 -13.68
CA LEU A 582 -6.02 10.51 -12.65
C LEU A 582 -5.78 11.83 -11.91
N LEU A 583 -4.51 12.13 -11.61
CA LEU A 583 -4.13 13.14 -10.63
C LEU A 583 -3.60 14.43 -11.25
N GLU A 584 -3.27 14.45 -12.54
CA GLU A 584 -2.77 15.63 -13.25
C GLU A 584 -3.80 16.76 -13.35
N PHE A 585 -5.07 16.45 -13.18
CA PHE A 585 -6.12 17.45 -13.02
C PHE A 585 -5.93 18.32 -11.78
N PHE A 586 -5.43 17.76 -10.67
CA PHE A 586 -5.41 18.48 -9.38
C PHE A 586 -4.26 19.51 -9.33
N PRO A 587 -4.57 20.81 -9.16
CA PRO A 587 -3.55 21.85 -9.04
C PRO A 587 -2.65 21.70 -7.83
N SER A 588 -3.12 21.10 -6.73
CA SER A 588 -2.32 20.85 -5.53
C SER A 588 -1.12 19.94 -5.78
N ILE A 589 -1.20 19.02 -6.75
CA ILE A 589 -0.09 18.13 -7.07
C ILE A 589 1.01 18.93 -7.76
N VAL A 590 2.22 18.93 -7.17
CA VAL A 590 3.36 19.70 -7.68
C VAL A 590 4.63 18.87 -7.86
N VAL A 591 4.69 17.67 -7.28
CA VAL A 591 5.81 16.74 -7.44
C VAL A 591 5.28 15.32 -7.65
N TRP A 592 5.81 14.63 -8.66
CA TRP A 592 5.67 13.18 -8.83
C TRP A 592 6.86 12.46 -8.19
N VAL A 593 6.58 11.40 -7.43
CA VAL A 593 7.58 10.58 -6.75
C VAL A 593 7.42 9.11 -7.17
N PRO A 594 8.09 8.66 -8.26
CA PRO A 594 7.97 7.28 -8.72
C PRO A 594 8.46 6.23 -7.69
N PHE A 595 9.57 6.50 -7.00
CA PHE A 595 10.11 5.59 -5.99
C PHE A 595 10.26 6.25 -4.62
N ASN A 596 10.10 5.45 -3.56
CA ASN A 596 10.46 5.82 -2.20
C ASN A 596 11.63 4.96 -1.72
N GLU A 597 12.64 5.59 -1.12
CA GLU A 597 13.90 4.94 -0.72
C GLU A 597 14.44 4.05 -1.87
N ALA A 598 14.86 2.82 -1.56
CA ALA A 598 15.18 1.81 -2.57
C ALA A 598 13.98 0.92 -2.92
N TRP A 599 12.77 1.19 -2.43
CA TRP A 599 11.66 0.23 -2.53
C TRP A 599 11.19 0.05 -3.96
N GLY A 600 11.35 -1.16 -4.47
CA GLY A 600 11.01 -1.49 -5.85
C GLY A 600 11.83 -0.71 -6.88
N GLN A 601 12.93 -0.05 -6.49
CA GLN A 601 13.66 0.85 -7.37
C GLN A 601 14.34 0.09 -8.51
N HIS A 602 13.79 0.23 -9.73
CA HIS A 602 14.22 -0.50 -10.92
C HIS A 602 14.13 0.42 -12.16
N ARG A 603 15.01 0.18 -13.14
CA ARG A 603 15.09 0.95 -14.40
C ARG A 603 14.97 2.47 -14.17
N THR A 604 15.63 2.97 -13.13
CA THR A 604 15.34 4.29 -12.56
C THR A 604 15.50 5.41 -13.57
N ALA A 605 16.53 5.33 -14.42
CA ALA A 605 16.77 6.32 -15.48
C ALA A 605 15.64 6.35 -16.53
N GLU A 606 15.15 5.18 -16.94
CA GLU A 606 14.06 5.04 -17.91
C GLU A 606 12.75 5.59 -17.34
N VAL A 607 12.37 5.16 -16.13
CA VAL A 607 11.17 5.63 -15.43
C VAL A 607 11.22 7.15 -15.24
N GLY A 608 12.37 7.69 -14.83
CA GLY A 608 12.52 9.13 -14.61
C GLY A 608 12.40 9.96 -15.89
N GLN A 609 13.05 9.52 -16.97
CA GLN A 609 12.96 10.19 -18.28
C GLN A 609 11.53 10.15 -18.82
N TRP A 610 10.87 8.99 -18.71
CA TRP A 610 9.48 8.83 -19.11
C TRP A 610 8.56 9.76 -18.31
N THR A 611 8.72 9.82 -16.98
CA THR A 611 7.88 10.66 -16.11
C THR A 611 8.01 12.14 -16.46
N GLN A 612 9.24 12.63 -16.68
CA GLN A 612 9.49 14.02 -17.09
C GLN A 612 8.88 14.35 -18.46
N ALA A 613 8.87 13.39 -19.38
CA ALA A 613 8.27 13.56 -20.70
C ALA A 613 6.73 13.50 -20.64
N ARG A 614 6.16 12.64 -19.79
CA ARG A 614 4.71 12.46 -19.65
C ARG A 614 4.02 13.67 -19.04
N ASP A 615 4.59 14.28 -18.01
CA ASP A 615 4.04 15.50 -17.40
C ASP A 615 5.15 16.53 -17.09
N PRO A 616 5.46 17.42 -18.05
CA PRO A 616 6.44 18.47 -17.83
C PRO A 616 5.90 19.64 -16.97
N SER A 617 4.63 19.62 -16.57
CA SER A 617 4.00 20.69 -15.78
C SER A 617 4.28 20.58 -14.28
N ARG A 618 4.93 19.50 -13.84
CA ARG A 618 5.29 19.20 -12.44
C ARG A 618 6.74 18.76 -12.32
N LEU A 619 7.30 18.83 -11.12
CA LEU A 619 8.67 18.36 -10.86
C LEU A 619 8.69 16.86 -10.58
N VAL A 620 9.81 16.21 -10.85
CA VAL A 620 10.02 14.79 -10.57
C VAL A 620 11.08 14.60 -9.49
N ASN A 621 10.71 13.94 -8.40
CA ASN A 621 11.64 13.38 -7.42
C ASN A 621 11.71 11.87 -7.66
N ILE A 622 12.65 11.44 -8.50
CA ILE A 622 12.65 10.07 -9.03
C ILE A 622 12.65 8.99 -7.93
N ALA A 623 13.42 9.21 -6.87
CA ALA A 623 13.50 8.31 -5.73
C ALA A 623 13.67 9.12 -4.44
N SER A 624 12.59 9.38 -3.71
CA SER A 624 12.66 10.17 -2.48
C SER A 624 13.49 9.44 -1.42
N GLY A 625 14.61 10.05 -1.00
CA GLY A 625 15.58 9.45 -0.07
C GLY A 625 16.34 8.24 -0.61
N GLY A 626 16.04 7.84 -1.84
CA GLY A 626 16.47 6.60 -2.46
C GLY A 626 17.89 6.60 -2.97
N ASN A 627 18.18 5.60 -3.81
CA ASN A 627 19.44 5.57 -4.52
C ASN A 627 19.45 6.70 -5.57
N PHE A 628 20.42 7.61 -5.48
CA PHE A 628 20.45 8.77 -6.37
C PHE A 628 20.88 8.42 -7.80
N TRP A 629 19.94 8.60 -8.72
CA TRP A 629 20.20 8.64 -10.16
C TRP A 629 20.07 10.09 -10.66
N PRO A 630 20.95 10.55 -11.58
CA PRO A 630 20.93 11.92 -12.08
C PRO A 630 19.84 12.12 -13.15
N VAL A 631 18.59 11.85 -12.80
CA VAL A 631 17.37 12.00 -13.61
C VAL A 631 16.28 12.64 -12.76
N GLY A 632 15.30 13.30 -13.37
CA GLY A 632 14.33 14.10 -12.64
C GLY A 632 14.86 15.50 -12.30
N ASP A 633 14.23 16.12 -11.31
CA ASP A 633 14.47 17.51 -10.93
C ASP A 633 15.08 17.67 -9.54
N ILE A 634 14.92 16.65 -8.69
CA ILE A 634 15.18 16.71 -7.26
C ILE A 634 16.21 15.65 -6.85
N VAL A 635 17.14 16.06 -5.99
CA VAL A 635 17.99 15.17 -5.19
C VAL A 635 17.49 15.20 -3.74
N ASP A 636 17.26 14.02 -3.18
CA ASP A 636 16.56 13.86 -1.92
C ASP A 636 17.39 13.04 -0.92
N ARG A 637 17.46 13.51 0.33
CA ARG A 637 18.04 12.81 1.46
C ARG A 637 16.98 12.55 2.53
N HIS A 638 16.85 11.30 2.95
CA HIS A 638 16.22 10.97 4.23
C HIS A 638 17.29 10.93 5.32
N ASN A 639 17.02 11.57 6.47
CA ASN A 639 17.93 11.53 7.61
C ASN A 639 17.20 11.65 8.94
N TYR A 640 17.48 10.72 9.84
CA TYR A 640 16.77 10.60 11.12
C TYR A 640 17.73 10.65 12.31
N PRO A 641 17.32 11.24 13.45
CA PRO A 641 16.06 11.95 13.66
C PRO A 641 16.07 13.42 13.18
N HIS A 642 17.25 14.02 13.01
CA HIS A 642 17.37 15.42 12.61
C HIS A 642 17.67 15.54 11.11
N PRO A 643 17.15 16.58 10.43
CA PRO A 643 17.42 16.78 9.01
C PRO A 643 18.90 17.07 8.79
N ASP A 644 19.46 16.45 7.75
CA ASP A 644 20.82 16.71 7.28
C ASP A 644 20.89 16.48 5.77
N PHE A 645 21.85 17.13 5.10
CA PHE A 645 22.07 16.97 3.68
C PHE A 645 23.57 17.08 3.33
N PRO A 646 24.17 16.07 2.67
CA PRO A 646 25.56 16.17 2.23
C PRO A 646 25.63 17.08 0.99
N PHE A 647 26.23 18.27 1.12
CA PHE A 647 26.38 19.19 0.00
C PHE A 647 27.57 18.79 -0.89
N ASP A 648 27.29 18.56 -2.17
CA ASP A 648 28.27 18.37 -3.24
C ASP A 648 27.94 19.36 -4.37
N ALA A 649 28.79 20.38 -4.52
CA ALA A 649 28.53 21.51 -5.40
C ALA A 649 28.58 21.15 -6.89
N GLU A 650 29.21 20.04 -7.26
CA GLU A 650 29.30 19.58 -8.64
C GLU A 650 28.17 18.58 -8.93
N ARG A 651 28.06 17.53 -8.12
CA ARG A 651 27.12 16.43 -8.37
C ARG A 651 25.67 16.85 -8.30
N PHE A 652 25.34 17.81 -7.43
CA PHE A 652 23.97 18.27 -7.19
C PHE A 652 23.67 19.64 -7.79
N ALA A 653 24.54 20.18 -8.64
CA ALA A 653 24.39 21.51 -9.22
C ALA A 653 23.11 21.68 -10.06
N ALA A 654 22.69 20.61 -10.75
CA ALA A 654 21.54 20.60 -11.66
C ALA A 654 20.21 20.21 -11.00
N PHE A 655 20.21 19.96 -9.68
CA PHE A 655 19.06 19.44 -8.96
C PHE A 655 18.62 20.38 -7.84
N VAL A 656 17.31 20.41 -7.60
CA VAL A 656 16.73 20.96 -6.37
C VAL A 656 17.09 20.01 -5.23
N LYS A 657 17.60 20.55 -4.11
CA LYS A 657 18.04 19.74 -2.97
C LYS A 657 16.96 19.73 -1.89
N VAL A 658 16.58 18.56 -1.39
CA VAL A 658 15.50 18.42 -0.40
C VAL A 658 15.86 17.43 0.70
N VAL A 659 15.21 17.58 1.87
CA VAL A 659 15.19 16.56 2.92
C VAL A 659 13.80 15.93 2.93
N GLY A 660 13.64 14.83 2.19
CA GLY A 660 12.36 14.21 1.89
C GLY A 660 11.77 13.36 3.01
N GLU A 661 12.55 13.09 4.07
CA GLU A 661 12.09 12.60 5.38
C GLU A 661 13.10 12.96 6.48
N PHE A 662 12.60 13.42 7.62
CA PHE A 662 13.34 13.57 8.88
C PHE A 662 12.36 13.56 10.06
N GLY A 663 12.86 13.58 11.29
CA GLY A 663 12.04 13.69 12.49
C GLY A 663 11.73 12.32 13.09
N GLY A 664 10.45 12.01 13.24
CA GLY A 664 10.00 10.75 13.82
C GLY A 664 10.36 10.60 15.30
N HIS A 665 10.32 11.70 16.05
CA HIS A 665 10.51 11.70 17.50
C HIS A 665 9.30 11.03 18.16
N GLY A 666 9.26 9.69 18.23
CA GLY A 666 8.09 8.97 18.73
C GLY A 666 7.68 9.39 20.15
N TRP A 667 6.39 9.65 20.39
CA TRP A 667 5.85 9.99 21.72
C TRP A 667 4.64 9.10 22.02
N PRO A 668 4.77 8.11 22.94
CA PRO A 668 3.67 7.21 23.25
C PRO A 668 2.61 7.94 24.07
N VAL A 669 1.34 7.76 23.69
CA VAL A 669 0.19 8.27 24.43
C VAL A 669 -0.60 7.08 24.93
N ALA A 670 -0.73 6.96 26.26
CA ALA A 670 -1.50 5.89 26.90
C ALA A 670 -2.94 5.82 26.34
N ASP A 671 -3.50 4.62 26.24
CA ASP A 671 -4.84 4.32 25.68
C ASP A 671 -5.04 4.64 24.18
N HIS A 672 -4.01 5.17 23.51
CA HIS A 672 -4.03 5.55 22.09
C HIS A 672 -2.99 4.80 21.25
N LEU A 673 -2.45 3.69 21.77
CA LEU A 673 -1.49 2.82 21.10
C LEU A 673 -2.21 1.68 20.37
N TRP A 674 -1.74 1.31 19.18
CA TRP A 674 -2.32 0.19 18.45
C TRP A 674 -2.16 -1.13 19.22
N LYS A 675 -0.94 -1.39 19.73
CA LYS A 675 -0.57 -2.55 20.56
C LYS A 675 0.17 -2.08 21.81
N GLU A 676 -0.52 -2.03 22.95
CA GLU A 676 0.07 -1.61 24.23
C GLU A 676 1.21 -2.54 24.71
N SER A 677 1.12 -3.84 24.38
CA SER A 677 2.10 -4.85 24.81
C SER A 677 3.42 -4.81 24.03
N LYS A 678 3.54 -4.00 22.98
CA LYS A 678 4.77 -3.90 22.18
C LYS A 678 5.74 -2.86 22.75
N GLN A 679 7.04 -3.12 22.62
CA GLN A 679 8.05 -2.09 22.84
C GLN A 679 7.87 -0.97 21.80
N ASN A 680 7.46 0.19 22.29
CA ASN A 680 7.36 1.40 21.48
C ASN A 680 8.74 1.93 21.12
N TRP A 681 8.85 2.55 19.95
CA TRP A 681 10.09 3.11 19.47
C TRP A 681 9.85 4.42 18.71
N GLY A 682 10.92 5.19 18.58
CA GLY A 682 10.96 6.43 17.82
C GLY A 682 12.40 6.71 17.42
N TYR A 683 12.59 7.48 16.36
CA TYR A 683 13.93 7.82 15.88
C TYR A 683 14.66 8.67 16.92
N GLY A 684 15.91 8.30 17.22
CA GLY A 684 16.68 8.91 18.32
C GLY A 684 16.23 8.48 19.73
N GLY A 685 15.43 7.41 19.84
CA GLY A 685 14.88 6.92 21.11
C GLY A 685 13.70 7.75 21.62
N LEU A 686 12.95 7.21 22.58
CA LEU A 686 11.77 7.90 23.11
C LEU A 686 12.17 9.08 24.03
N PRO A 687 11.51 10.24 23.91
CA PRO A 687 11.66 11.32 24.88
C PRO A 687 11.06 10.91 26.22
N LYS A 688 11.64 11.41 27.31
CA LYS A 688 11.22 11.11 28.69
C LYS A 688 10.05 11.97 29.15
N THR A 689 9.84 13.11 28.50
CA THR A 689 8.78 14.08 28.83
C THR A 689 8.22 14.72 27.57
N GLU A 690 7.00 15.26 27.66
CA GLU A 690 6.38 16.03 26.56
C GLU A 690 7.21 17.27 26.19
N ALA A 691 7.84 17.92 27.18
CA ALA A 691 8.74 19.05 26.95
C ALA A 691 9.96 18.63 26.11
N GLU A 692 10.57 17.48 26.42
CA GLU A 692 11.67 16.94 25.63
C GLU A 692 11.25 16.60 24.20
N TYR A 693 10.07 15.99 24.02
CA TYR A 693 9.51 15.72 22.68
C TYR A 693 9.40 17.01 21.85
N LEU A 694 8.82 18.05 22.44
CA LEU A 694 8.66 19.35 21.80
C LEU A 694 10.01 20.03 21.50
N ASP A 695 10.99 19.94 22.39
CA ASP A 695 12.31 20.54 22.18
C ASP A 695 13.09 19.82 21.08
N ARG A 696 12.99 18.49 20.99
CA ARG A 696 13.54 17.71 19.87
C ARG A 696 12.90 18.10 18.53
N TYR A 697 11.58 18.36 18.51
CA TYR A 697 10.89 18.87 17.32
C TYR A 697 11.41 20.26 16.91
N ARG A 698 11.53 21.19 17.86
CA ARG A 698 12.10 22.53 17.64
C ARG A 698 13.52 22.48 17.10
N GLU A 699 14.34 21.57 17.64
CA GLU A 699 15.71 21.38 17.18
C GLU A 699 15.74 20.93 15.72
N SER A 700 14.92 19.94 15.33
CA SER A 700 14.82 19.52 13.93
C SER A 700 14.41 20.67 13.01
N MET A 701 13.43 21.49 13.40
CA MET A 701 13.00 22.64 12.58
C MET A 701 14.06 23.75 12.51
N THR A 702 14.83 23.96 13.57
CA THR A 702 15.95 24.91 13.58
C THR A 702 17.06 24.46 12.64
N ARG A 703 17.40 23.17 12.64
CA ARG A 703 18.37 22.59 11.70
C ARG A 703 17.87 22.66 10.26
N LEU A 704 16.58 22.41 10.01
CA LEU A 704 15.98 22.58 8.69
C LEU A 704 16.06 24.04 8.21
N LEU A 705 15.90 25.01 9.10
CA LEU A 705 16.03 26.43 8.76
C LEU A 705 17.47 26.79 8.34
N ASP A 706 18.48 26.23 9.00
CA ASP A 706 19.88 26.37 8.58
C ASP A 706 20.09 25.78 7.18
N LEU A 707 19.59 24.57 6.95
CA LEU A 707 19.63 23.91 5.65
C LEU A 707 18.91 24.71 4.54
N LYS A 708 17.75 25.32 4.85
CA LYS A 708 17.02 26.21 3.93
C LYS A 708 17.91 27.35 3.45
N ARG A 709 18.63 28.01 4.39
CA ARG A 709 19.58 29.10 4.08
C ARG A 709 20.72 28.65 3.17
N ARG A 710 21.09 27.37 3.22
CA ARG A 710 22.19 26.78 2.43
C ARG A 710 21.78 26.22 1.07
N GLY A 711 20.50 26.27 0.70
CA GLY A 711 20.04 25.80 -0.62
C GLY A 711 18.94 24.74 -0.59
N ILE A 712 18.58 24.19 0.57
CA ILE A 712 17.51 23.18 0.66
C ILE A 712 16.14 23.81 0.40
N SER A 713 15.34 23.18 -0.45
CA SER A 713 14.06 23.74 -0.91
C SER A 713 12.82 23.07 -0.28
N ALA A 714 12.99 21.96 0.43
CA ALA A 714 11.90 21.29 1.14
C ALA A 714 12.36 20.56 2.40
N GLY A 715 11.43 20.36 3.31
CA GLY A 715 11.55 19.40 4.41
C GLY A 715 10.24 18.65 4.64
N VAL A 716 10.32 17.33 4.74
CA VAL A 716 9.17 16.47 5.07
C VAL A 716 9.38 15.85 6.45
N TYR A 717 8.49 16.13 7.39
CA TYR A 717 8.54 15.57 8.75
C TYR A 717 7.77 14.25 8.84
N THR A 718 8.41 13.18 9.29
CA THR A 718 7.73 11.92 9.58
C THR A 718 7.13 11.98 10.99
N GLN A 719 5.81 12.00 11.18
CA GLN A 719 4.72 11.93 10.18
C GLN A 719 3.43 12.61 10.71
N THR A 720 2.35 12.66 9.92
CA THR A 720 1.06 13.27 10.33
C THR A 720 0.47 12.58 11.56
N THR A 721 0.32 11.25 11.51
CA THR A 721 -0.36 10.44 12.53
C THR A 721 0.49 9.26 12.95
N ASP A 722 0.26 8.75 14.17
CA ASP A 722 0.73 7.41 14.50
C ASP A 722 0.06 6.40 13.58
N VAL A 723 0.78 5.34 13.21
CA VAL A 723 0.26 4.27 12.36
C VAL A 723 0.77 2.95 12.86
N GLU A 724 -0.14 2.16 13.43
CA GLU A 724 0.17 0.83 13.97
C GLU A 724 1.40 0.79 14.90
N GLY A 725 2.52 0.24 14.42
CA GLY A 725 3.77 0.14 15.18
C GLY A 725 4.59 1.44 15.22
N GLU A 726 4.25 2.45 14.42
CA GLU A 726 4.94 3.73 14.36
C GLU A 726 4.20 4.80 15.17
N ILE A 727 4.81 5.24 16.26
CA ILE A 727 4.25 6.27 17.16
C ILE A 727 4.84 7.68 16.92
N ASN A 728 5.27 7.90 15.68
CA ASN A 728 6.03 9.04 15.19
C ASN A 728 5.15 10.25 14.80
N GLY A 729 3.83 10.11 14.87
CA GLY A 729 2.87 11.10 14.43
C GLY A 729 2.82 12.36 15.29
N LEU A 730 2.30 13.45 14.72
CA LEU A 730 1.92 14.66 15.47
C LEU A 730 0.55 14.55 16.14
N MET A 731 -0.21 13.50 15.78
CA MET A 731 -1.45 13.09 16.44
C MET A 731 -1.51 11.56 16.55
N THR A 732 -2.32 11.06 17.48
CA THR A 732 -2.52 9.61 17.68
C THR A 732 -3.21 8.96 16.48
N TYR A 733 -3.12 7.63 16.38
CA TYR A 733 -3.63 6.88 15.23
C TYR A 733 -5.14 7.04 15.04
N ASP A 734 -5.89 7.18 16.14
CA ASP A 734 -7.34 7.45 16.15
C ASP A 734 -7.70 8.94 16.00
N ARG A 735 -6.71 9.82 15.84
CA ARG A 735 -6.85 11.29 15.74
C ARG A 735 -7.57 11.90 16.95
N LYS A 736 -7.61 11.23 18.10
CA LYS A 736 -8.26 11.74 19.33
C LYS A 736 -7.35 12.66 20.15
N VAL A 737 -6.03 12.46 20.09
CA VAL A 737 -5.06 13.30 20.81
C VAL A 737 -4.09 13.95 19.83
N ILE A 738 -4.00 15.28 19.93
CA ILE A 738 -3.02 16.10 19.22
C ILE A 738 -1.79 16.26 20.12
N LYS A 739 -0.62 15.77 19.70
CA LYS A 739 0.59 15.75 20.53
C LYS A 739 1.30 17.11 20.60
N ILE A 740 1.19 17.92 19.53
CA ILE A 740 1.64 19.32 19.53
C ILE A 740 0.53 20.17 18.93
N ARG A 741 0.08 21.20 19.67
CA ARG A 741 -1.03 22.07 19.23
C ARG A 741 -0.68 22.81 17.92
N ALA A 742 -1.64 22.87 16.99
CA ALA A 742 -1.48 23.51 15.68
C ALA A 742 -0.91 24.94 15.76
N GLY A 743 -1.45 25.80 16.63
CA GLY A 743 -0.94 27.18 16.77
C GLY A 743 0.52 27.27 17.23
N GLN A 744 1.01 26.27 17.98
CA GLN A 744 2.41 26.19 18.41
C GLN A 744 3.31 25.71 17.27
N LEU A 745 2.87 24.72 16.49
CA LEU A 745 3.54 24.30 15.27
C LEU A 745 3.66 25.46 14.28
N LYS A 746 2.59 26.23 14.08
CA LYS A 746 2.56 27.37 13.17
C LYS A 746 3.60 28.42 13.52
N GLN A 747 3.81 28.68 14.81
CA GLN A 747 4.86 29.60 15.27
C GLN A 747 6.27 29.06 14.97
N ILE A 748 6.49 27.75 15.14
CA ILE A 748 7.76 27.08 14.83
C ILE A 748 8.03 27.08 13.32
N HIS A 749 6.98 26.91 12.50
CA HIS A 749 7.09 26.82 11.04
C HIS A 749 7.21 28.17 10.34
N ALA A 750 6.73 29.26 10.95
CA ALA A 750 6.68 30.57 10.31
C ALA A 750 8.02 31.02 9.65
N PRO A 751 9.21 30.81 10.24
CA PRO A 751 10.48 31.15 9.58
C PRO A 751 10.80 30.32 8.32
N LEU A 752 10.22 29.13 8.19
CA LEU A 752 10.40 28.24 7.05
C LEU A 752 9.41 28.57 5.92
N THR A 753 8.18 28.97 6.24
CA THR A 753 7.10 29.13 5.25
C THR A 753 6.70 30.58 4.96
N ALA A 754 7.23 31.56 5.70
CA ALA A 754 7.07 32.97 5.36
C ALA A 754 7.68 33.27 3.97
N PRO A 755 7.04 34.15 3.17
CA PRO A 755 7.50 34.55 1.84
C PRO A 755 8.92 35.12 1.81
#